data_AF-A0ABD3R1R7-F1
#
_entry.id   AF-A0ABD3R1R7-F1
#
_cell.length_a   1.000
_cell.length_b   1.000
_cell.length_c   1.000
_cell.angle_alpha   90.00
_cell.angle_beta   90.00
_cell.angle_gamma   90.00
#
_symmetry.space_group_name_H-M   'P 1'
#
loop_
_entity.id
_entity.type
_entity.pdbx_description
1 polymer ?
#
loop_
_entity_poly.entity_id
_entity_poly.type
_entity_poly.pdbx_seq_one_letter_code
_entity_poly.pdbx_strand_id
1 'polypeptide(L)'
;MPRLEFEVEEETEETEETEEMEELVDHPSEGRRVRGRRGSRRGEDAVPSLPSSTSSGGGPYRCHAAHHACGGTARSTLLGAFVGMLILLATYEYAYDEGVQIRGGGGGDTNGTITMDDGVSGGGGSWTIGSILLPGGIDDDDEEDRGGGEDDDGRAFTMTMLRDTRASALSLVDTLDGYYGGRERAGNMLVNSWQANWMLDVDDVSMFDGSYSFDEVEEEEEEEDKEEHRDDDDDADEGGEASGDVVGIGGGGDGEDDDGGRKRQRHFRHVRRRTKRMPKGGKALVDIESMSPAELRLHDERRRLRTSKLVSTMARAILDPGRDRFVIGTIGSSVAAGHDNCRYDSYESQLERTLSSVFDKANMTMIVQNAGEGGGCGDNHQNQVYCVTHNVGFDVDVVHYSWTYFEKGGAEEQREQLIRWAQHMGRRPMVHHLVARGLRNTCNGDVKANVDLDDAYAMYGYNAFCIQTGLYFGGHDYDGEMERDGINRFGWQYIGDGYHNTTRYGEDLPMDDPRRGSLGTVYRNWHPGPLGFQIASDAFAYVYVRGLLIALDIIERDMKSGKNVLDRWFGVDRQLYATSMDHRRSRTDSSFGRRHLMRFPPPDDMPEPLFCDPLYCSVPHPPSCLNYERPTFGIPGIAVRAQSNWTIWHEDNSWNYMVGKVDTKIIKSLRDPAWETKCSHLDACGGIMSSDSTGGTLEYDLPASRMTAGLIFVCVYPGKGVEGMVLQNPYVTFKLNGRTLNKSTMDLYPNKKCVRLLKKFGEGGHEKEDTMLLSIDVADQDPDDEPIVVMFSHVVAL
;
A
#
# COMPACT_ATOMS: atom_id res chain seq x y z
N MET A 1 -2.29 56.98 33.57
CA MET A 1 -2.07 55.64 34.14
C MET A 1 -3.41 55.02 34.51
N PRO A 2 -3.92 54.10 33.68
CA PRO A 2 -4.81 53.03 34.12
C PRO A 2 -4.12 51.66 34.01
N ARG A 3 -4.49 50.75 34.91
CA ARG A 3 -4.15 49.32 34.91
C ARG A 3 -4.95 48.63 33.80
N LEU A 4 -4.28 47.81 32.98
CA LEU A 4 -4.89 46.79 32.13
C LEU A 4 -4.51 45.44 32.74
N GLU A 5 -5.51 44.73 33.25
CA GLU A 5 -5.45 43.31 33.57
C GLU A 5 -5.73 42.55 32.28
N PHE A 6 -4.88 41.57 31.94
CA PHE A 6 -5.14 40.61 30.88
C PHE A 6 -5.42 39.27 31.56
N GLU A 7 -6.65 38.79 31.38
CA GLU A 7 -7.01 37.38 31.55
C GLU A 7 -6.39 36.61 30.39
N VAL A 8 -5.71 35.51 30.71
CA VAL A 8 -5.28 34.50 29.75
C VAL A 8 -6.28 33.37 29.89
N GLU A 9 -7.12 33.18 28.87
CA GLU A 9 -7.92 31.96 28.72
C GLU A 9 -6.97 30.82 28.32
N GLU A 10 -7.02 29.75 29.09
CA GLU A 10 -6.24 28.53 28.93
C GLU A 10 -7.11 27.57 28.09
N GLU A 11 -6.84 27.49 26.79
CA GLU A 11 -7.42 26.43 25.94
C GLU A 11 -6.79 25.10 26.35
N THR A 12 -7.61 24.24 26.92
CA THR A 12 -7.28 22.84 27.21
C THR A 12 -7.64 22.01 26.00
N GLU A 13 -6.62 21.64 25.21
CA GLU A 13 -6.74 20.67 24.14
C GLU A 13 -6.79 19.26 24.78
N GLU A 14 -7.98 18.67 24.83
CA GLU A 14 -8.19 17.31 25.33
C GLU A 14 -7.56 16.29 24.37
N THR A 15 -6.47 15.65 24.81
CA THR A 15 -5.86 14.49 24.19
C THR A 15 -6.58 13.20 24.59
N GLU A 16 -7.78 12.97 24.07
CA GLU A 16 -8.44 11.66 24.10
C GLU A 16 -8.15 10.89 22.80
N GLU A 17 -6.97 10.27 22.65
CA GLU A 17 -6.78 9.25 21.59
C GLU A 17 -5.64 8.23 21.81
N THR A 18 -5.04 8.14 23.01
CA THR A 18 -3.92 7.22 23.27
C THR A 18 -4.18 6.07 24.24
N GLU A 19 -5.40 5.87 24.76
CA GLU A 19 -5.62 4.86 25.82
C GLU A 19 -6.24 3.51 25.40
N GLU A 20 -6.37 3.17 24.12
CA GLU A 20 -6.99 1.89 23.71
C GLU A 20 -6.08 0.97 22.86
N MET A 21 -4.80 0.85 23.22
CA MET A 21 -3.85 -0.05 22.53
C MET A 21 -3.18 -1.14 23.41
N GLU A 22 -3.73 -1.48 24.59
CA GLU A 22 -3.25 -2.63 25.38
C GLU A 22 -4.38 -3.34 26.15
N GLU A 23 -5.13 -4.23 25.49
CA GLU A 23 -5.57 -5.53 26.07
C GLU A 23 -6.39 -6.34 25.03
N LEU A 24 -5.76 -7.33 24.39
CA LEU A 24 -6.48 -8.40 23.69
C LEU A 24 -5.97 -9.74 24.23
N VAL A 25 -6.63 -10.19 25.29
CA VAL A 25 -6.55 -11.57 25.81
C VAL A 25 -7.74 -12.34 25.25
N ASP A 26 -7.44 -13.36 24.44
CA ASP A 26 -8.40 -14.29 23.86
C ASP A 26 -9.25 -15.00 24.94
N HIS A 27 -10.57 -14.89 24.82
CA HIS A 27 -11.51 -15.84 25.43
C HIS A 27 -12.25 -16.61 24.33
N PRO A 28 -12.25 -17.96 24.37
CA PRO A 28 -12.93 -18.78 23.38
C PRO A 28 -14.45 -18.76 23.59
N SER A 29 -15.19 -18.50 22.52
CA SER A 29 -16.65 -18.60 22.51
C SER A 29 -17.08 -20.06 22.32
N GLU A 30 -17.68 -20.66 23.37
CA GLU A 30 -18.33 -21.97 23.28
C GLU A 30 -19.65 -21.87 22.50
N GLY A 31 -19.69 -22.58 21.37
CA GLY A 31 -20.86 -22.73 20.52
C GLY A 31 -21.98 -23.56 21.17
N ARG A 32 -23.15 -22.94 21.29
CA ARG A 32 -24.40 -23.56 21.78
C ARG A 32 -25.03 -24.45 20.70
N ARG A 33 -24.80 -25.77 20.76
CA ARG A 33 -25.55 -26.76 19.96
C ARG A 33 -26.90 -27.10 20.60
N VAL A 34 -27.98 -26.83 19.89
CA VAL A 34 -29.33 -27.32 20.19
C VAL A 34 -29.51 -28.71 19.54
N ARG A 35 -29.63 -29.76 20.35
CA ARG A 35 -30.31 -31.02 19.97
C ARG A 35 -30.97 -31.63 21.19
N GLY A 36 -32.28 -31.83 21.10
CA GLY A 36 -33.08 -32.51 22.13
C GLY A 36 -33.01 -34.03 22.02
N ARG A 37 -33.14 -34.72 23.16
CA ARG A 37 -34.02 -35.89 23.35
C ARG A 37 -33.97 -36.39 24.81
N ARG A 38 -35.17 -36.53 25.38
CA ARG A 38 -35.67 -37.55 26.33
C ARG A 38 -34.67 -38.27 27.25
N GLY A 39 -34.88 -38.09 28.56
CA GLY A 39 -35.49 -39.15 29.37
C GLY A 39 -34.64 -39.82 30.47
N SER A 40 -35.19 -39.75 31.69
CA SER A 40 -35.28 -40.82 32.70
C SER A 40 -34.22 -40.96 33.82
N ARG A 41 -34.74 -40.81 35.07
CA ARG A 41 -34.40 -41.54 36.33
C ARG A 41 -33.02 -41.26 36.98
N ARG A 42 -32.79 -41.39 38.29
CA ARG A 42 -33.51 -41.41 39.60
C ARG A 42 -32.38 -41.64 40.64
N GLY A 43 -32.53 -41.13 41.88
CA GLY A 43 -31.79 -41.54 43.09
C GLY A 43 -30.86 -40.44 43.64
N GLU A 44 -31.07 -39.87 44.84
CA GLU A 44 -30.93 -40.48 46.21
C GLU A 44 -29.51 -41.01 46.42
N ASP A 45 -28.69 -40.71 47.45
CA ASP A 45 -28.90 -40.15 48.79
C ASP A 45 -27.53 -39.84 49.45
N ALA A 46 -27.59 -39.03 50.52
CA ALA A 46 -26.84 -39.11 51.78
C ALA A 46 -25.30 -38.91 51.90
N VAL A 47 -25.01 -37.79 52.60
CA VAL A 47 -23.97 -37.45 53.61
C VAL A 47 -23.61 -38.64 54.55
N PRO A 48 -22.33 -38.85 55.00
CA PRO A 48 -21.87 -38.23 56.26
C PRO A 48 -20.38 -37.85 56.43
N SER A 49 -20.23 -37.07 57.49
CA SER A 49 -19.18 -36.27 58.14
C SER A 49 -17.92 -36.94 58.73
N LEU A 50 -16.80 -36.16 58.71
CA LEU A 50 -15.76 -35.90 59.75
C LEU A 50 -14.81 -37.06 60.21
N PRO A 51 -13.68 -36.83 60.95
CA PRO A 51 -13.01 -35.59 61.43
C PRO A 51 -11.44 -35.53 61.32
N SER A 52 -10.86 -34.37 61.69
CA SER A 52 -9.58 -34.12 62.44
C SER A 52 -8.23 -34.65 61.89
N SER A 53 -7.04 -34.05 62.04
CA SER A 53 -6.51 -32.88 62.75
C SER A 53 -4.99 -32.74 62.43
N THR A 54 -4.45 -31.54 62.63
CA THR A 54 -3.06 -31.20 63.07
C THR A 54 -1.83 -31.58 62.22
N SER A 55 -1.09 -30.55 61.75
CA SER A 55 0.28 -30.17 62.21
C SER A 55 0.91 -29.21 61.18
N SER A 56 0.96 -27.90 61.43
CA SER A 56 2.16 -27.16 61.90
C SER A 56 3.41 -27.27 61.02
N GLY A 57 3.75 -26.18 60.31
CA GLY A 57 5.06 -25.92 59.73
C GLY A 57 5.05 -24.58 58.98
N GLY A 58 5.65 -23.54 59.57
CA GLY A 58 5.47 -22.15 59.13
C GLY A 58 6.62 -21.55 58.31
N GLY A 59 6.27 -20.49 57.58
CA GLY A 59 7.14 -19.38 57.11
C GLY A 59 7.35 -19.33 55.58
N PRO A 60 7.44 -18.15 54.91
CA PRO A 60 7.28 -16.76 55.38
C PRO A 60 6.32 -15.91 54.50
N TYR A 61 5.19 -15.44 55.06
CA TYR A 61 4.43 -14.32 54.47
C TYR A 61 4.33 -13.20 55.50
N ARG A 62 5.28 -12.27 55.47
CA ARG A 62 5.21 -10.97 56.15
C ARG A 62 5.28 -9.85 55.10
N CYS A 63 4.19 -9.69 54.34
CA CYS A 63 3.88 -8.44 53.62
C CYS A 63 2.36 -8.20 53.47
N HIS A 64 1.49 -9.18 53.70
CA HIS A 64 0.05 -9.02 53.48
C HIS A 64 -0.72 -8.25 54.58
N ALA A 65 -0.15 -8.09 55.77
CA ALA A 65 -0.85 -7.47 56.91
C ALA A 65 -0.86 -5.93 56.89
N ALA A 66 0.06 -5.27 56.19
CA ALA A 66 0.04 -3.81 56.02
C ALA A 66 -0.93 -3.37 54.92
N HIS A 67 -1.21 -4.24 53.95
CA HIS A 67 -2.07 -3.91 52.82
C HIS A 67 -3.52 -3.68 53.28
N HIS A 68 -4.07 -4.52 54.18
CA HIS A 68 -5.47 -4.43 54.62
C HIS A 68 -5.78 -3.33 55.67
N ALA A 69 -4.78 -2.63 56.20
CA ALA A 69 -4.99 -1.59 57.21
C ALA A 69 -5.23 -0.18 56.64
N CYS A 70 -4.93 0.06 55.36
CA CYS A 70 -5.23 1.32 54.69
C CYS A 70 -6.66 1.28 54.11
N GLY A 71 -7.56 2.07 54.68
CA GLY A 71 -8.91 2.26 54.14
C GLY A 71 -8.88 2.72 52.68
N GLY A 72 -9.93 2.38 51.92
CA GLY A 72 -9.99 2.59 50.46
C GLY A 72 -9.63 4.00 50.01
N THR A 73 -10.00 5.02 50.80
CA THR A 73 -9.67 6.42 50.54
C THR A 73 -8.16 6.69 50.59
N ALA A 74 -7.44 6.14 51.58
CA ALA A 74 -5.99 6.32 51.70
C ALA A 74 -5.22 5.63 50.55
N ARG A 75 -5.75 4.52 50.03
CA ARG A 75 -5.18 3.84 48.86
C ARG A 75 -5.37 4.66 47.58
N SER A 76 -6.56 5.23 47.40
CA SER A 76 -6.83 6.12 46.25
C SER A 76 -5.96 7.38 46.29
N THR A 77 -5.72 7.95 47.48
CA THR A 77 -4.85 9.12 47.62
C THR A 77 -3.38 8.78 47.37
N LEU A 78 -2.90 7.64 47.87
CA LEU A 78 -1.52 7.19 47.61
C LEU A 78 -1.29 6.85 46.13
N LEU A 79 -2.27 6.21 45.48
CA LEU A 79 -2.20 5.91 44.05
C LEU A 79 -2.23 7.20 43.22
N GLY A 80 -3.13 8.13 43.53
CA GLY A 80 -3.18 9.44 42.88
C GLY A 80 -1.91 10.26 43.07
N ALA A 81 -1.30 10.22 44.26
CA ALA A 81 -0.03 10.89 44.52
C ALA A 81 1.13 10.24 43.74
N PHE A 82 1.13 8.91 43.59
CA PHE A 82 2.16 8.19 42.83
C PHE A 82 2.02 8.45 41.33
N VAL A 83 0.79 8.42 40.79
CA VAL A 83 0.50 8.76 39.39
C VAL A 83 0.83 10.23 39.11
N GLY A 84 0.44 11.16 39.98
CA GLY A 84 0.79 12.57 39.86
C GLY A 84 2.30 12.83 39.90
N MET A 85 3.04 12.08 40.73
CA MET A 85 4.50 12.15 40.77
C MET A 85 5.15 11.61 39.49
N LEU A 86 4.60 10.54 38.90
CA LEU A 86 5.08 10.00 37.61
C LEU A 86 4.79 10.96 36.46
N ILE A 87 3.62 11.61 36.43
CA ILE A 87 3.29 12.65 35.45
C ILE A 87 4.21 13.87 35.60
N LEU A 88 4.48 14.31 36.84
CA LEU A 88 5.43 15.40 37.10
C LEU A 88 6.86 15.05 36.71
N LEU A 89 7.30 13.79 36.90
CA LEU A 89 8.62 13.36 36.47
C LEU A 89 8.73 13.23 34.95
N ALA A 90 7.69 12.72 34.29
CA ALA A 90 7.62 12.63 32.83
C ALA A 90 7.58 14.01 32.17
N THR A 91 6.79 14.94 32.71
CA THR A 91 6.76 16.34 32.23
C THR A 91 8.04 17.10 32.55
N TYR A 92 8.72 16.78 33.66
CA TYR A 92 10.03 17.35 33.99
C TYR A 92 11.14 16.85 33.07
N GLU A 93 11.19 15.55 32.76
CA GLU A 93 12.13 15.00 31.76
C GLU A 93 11.84 15.55 30.36
N TYR A 94 10.55 15.67 29.97
CA TYR A 94 10.14 16.35 28.73
C TYR A 94 10.62 17.81 28.68
N ALA A 95 10.41 18.59 29.75
CA ALA A 95 10.85 19.99 29.81
C ALA A 95 12.38 20.14 29.89
N TYR A 96 13.10 19.13 30.40
CA TYR A 96 14.56 19.10 30.47
C TYR A 96 15.19 18.76 29.12
N ASP A 97 14.61 17.81 28.36
CA ASP A 97 15.03 17.46 27.00
C ASP A 97 14.65 18.52 25.96
N GLU A 98 13.59 19.30 26.18
CA GLU A 98 13.17 20.43 25.33
C GLU A 98 14.05 21.70 25.52
N GLY A 99 15.08 21.66 26.37
CA GLY A 99 16.12 22.69 26.40
C GLY A 99 15.61 24.13 26.59
N VAL A 100 14.64 24.32 27.50
CA VAL A 100 14.07 25.64 27.81
C VAL A 100 15.14 26.52 28.48
N GLN A 101 15.95 27.18 27.66
CA GLN A 101 16.72 28.34 28.08
C GLN A 101 15.80 29.55 28.09
N ILE A 102 15.51 30.04 29.29
CA ILE A 102 14.99 31.40 29.50
C ILE A 102 16.04 32.38 28.97
N ARG A 103 15.84 32.90 27.76
CA ARG A 103 16.61 34.03 27.22
C ARG A 103 15.69 35.22 27.07
N GLY A 104 16.00 36.24 27.87
CA GLY A 104 15.27 37.49 27.96
C GLY A 104 15.32 38.34 26.69
N GLY A 105 14.38 39.27 26.67
CA GLY A 105 14.01 40.12 25.54
C GLY A 105 15.13 40.94 24.91
N GLY A 106 14.94 41.20 23.62
CA GLY A 106 15.64 42.19 22.83
C GLY A 106 14.78 42.53 21.62
N GLY A 107 14.02 43.63 21.72
CA GLY A 107 13.12 44.09 20.68
C GLY A 107 13.82 44.66 19.45
N GLY A 108 13.06 44.76 18.37
CA GLY A 108 13.47 45.43 17.14
C GLY A 108 12.37 45.36 16.09
N ASP A 109 11.53 46.39 16.06
CA ASP A 109 10.60 46.68 14.97
C ASP A 109 11.36 46.88 13.64
N THR A 110 10.86 46.26 12.56
CA THR A 110 10.90 46.89 11.24
C THR A 110 9.71 46.42 10.38
N ASN A 111 8.83 47.37 10.07
CA ASN A 111 7.90 47.32 8.94
C ASN A 111 8.66 47.06 7.63
N GLY A 112 8.20 46.06 6.87
CA GLY A 112 8.65 45.80 5.50
C GLY A 112 7.47 45.34 4.66
N THR A 113 6.81 46.28 4.00
CA THR A 113 5.84 46.03 2.93
C THR A 113 6.58 45.36 1.78
N ILE A 114 6.30 44.08 1.52
CA ILE A 114 6.86 43.33 0.39
C ILE A 114 5.84 43.35 -0.73
N THR A 115 6.23 43.98 -1.84
CA THR A 115 5.60 43.91 -3.15
C THR A 115 5.76 42.50 -3.70
N MET A 116 4.65 41.87 -4.11
CA MET A 116 4.66 40.61 -4.86
C MET A 116 5.20 40.87 -6.26
N ASP A 117 6.27 40.16 -6.60
CA ASP A 117 6.88 40.14 -7.94
C ASP A 117 6.39 38.87 -8.64
N ASP A 118 5.89 39.05 -9.86
CA ASP A 118 5.38 38.01 -10.76
C ASP A 118 6.53 37.12 -11.25
N GLY A 119 6.40 35.79 -11.11
CA GLY A 119 7.28 34.89 -11.85
C GLY A 119 7.44 33.46 -11.36
N VAL A 120 6.38 32.65 -11.44
CA VAL A 120 6.55 31.20 -11.69
C VAL A 120 5.47 30.76 -12.68
N SER A 121 5.89 30.47 -13.90
CA SER A 121 5.06 29.87 -14.95
C SER A 121 4.77 28.40 -14.59
N GLY A 122 3.72 28.18 -13.81
CA GLY A 122 3.00 26.91 -13.84
C GLY A 122 2.23 26.84 -15.15
N GLY A 123 2.58 25.90 -16.02
CA GLY A 123 1.88 25.61 -17.26
C GLY A 123 0.48 25.05 -16.99
N GLY A 124 -0.44 25.92 -16.56
CA GLY A 124 -1.87 25.67 -16.57
C GLY A 124 -2.38 25.81 -17.99
N GLY A 125 -2.34 24.72 -18.75
CA GLY A 125 -3.07 24.61 -20.00
C GLY A 125 -4.57 24.71 -19.70
N SER A 126 -5.19 25.82 -20.07
CA SER A 126 -6.63 25.98 -20.12
C SER A 126 -7.19 24.98 -21.13
N TRP A 127 -7.71 23.85 -20.64
CA TRP A 127 -8.48 22.92 -21.46
C TRP A 127 -9.89 23.50 -21.62
N THR A 128 -10.10 24.23 -22.72
CA THR A 128 -11.45 24.51 -23.20
C THR A 128 -12.11 23.19 -23.63
N ILE A 129 -13.16 22.81 -22.90
CA ILE A 129 -14.07 21.72 -23.25
C ILE A 129 -14.77 22.09 -24.57
N GLY A 130 -14.47 21.36 -25.63
CA GLY A 130 -15.02 21.59 -26.97
C GLY A 130 -14.90 20.38 -27.87
N SER A 131 -15.89 19.49 -27.78
CA SER A 131 -16.36 18.55 -28.81
C SER A 131 -15.47 17.36 -29.24
N ILE A 132 -15.54 16.28 -28.45
CA ILE A 132 -15.57 14.92 -28.99
C ILE A 132 -16.99 14.71 -29.56
N LEU A 133 -17.17 14.96 -30.86
CA LEU A 133 -18.35 14.53 -31.59
C LEU A 133 -17.92 13.62 -32.74
N LEU A 134 -18.59 12.47 -32.83
CA LEU A 134 -18.52 11.46 -33.88
C LEU A 134 -18.62 12.11 -35.26
N PRO A 135 -17.76 11.80 -36.24
CA PRO A 135 -17.96 12.24 -37.61
C PRO A 135 -18.99 11.32 -38.28
N GLY A 136 -20.23 11.79 -38.34
CA GLY A 136 -21.29 11.27 -39.19
C GLY A 136 -21.90 12.41 -39.98
N GLY A 137 -21.70 12.40 -41.31
CA GLY A 137 -22.27 13.41 -42.21
C GLY A 137 -21.42 13.57 -43.47
N ILE A 138 -21.67 12.70 -44.44
CA ILE A 138 -21.21 12.80 -45.83
C ILE A 138 -21.94 13.98 -46.45
N ASP A 139 -21.18 14.97 -46.92
CA ASP A 139 -21.58 15.79 -48.06
C ASP A 139 -20.43 15.72 -49.07
N ASP A 140 -20.79 15.21 -50.26
CA ASP A 140 -19.96 15.07 -51.44
C ASP A 140 -19.56 16.44 -52.02
N ASP A 141 -18.52 16.40 -52.86
CA ASP A 141 -18.03 17.44 -53.78
C ASP A 141 -16.97 18.40 -53.20
N ASP A 142 -15.70 17.99 -53.31
CA ASP A 142 -14.66 18.74 -54.06
C ASP A 142 -13.32 17.99 -53.97
N GLU A 143 -13.05 17.15 -54.98
CA GLU A 143 -11.70 16.70 -55.34
C GLU A 143 -10.90 17.92 -55.82
N GLU A 144 -9.81 18.27 -55.13
CA GLU A 144 -8.53 18.60 -55.75
C GLU A 144 -7.42 18.85 -54.70
N ASP A 145 -6.30 18.14 -54.87
CA ASP A 145 -4.94 18.47 -54.41
C ASP A 145 -4.65 18.53 -52.89
N ARG A 146 -4.38 17.36 -52.28
CA ARG A 146 -3.59 17.25 -51.04
C ARG A 146 -2.33 16.42 -51.27
N GLY A 147 -1.26 17.13 -51.58
CA GLY A 147 0.10 16.59 -51.58
C GLY A 147 0.63 16.30 -50.16
N GLY A 148 1.24 15.13 -50.01
CA GLY A 148 2.43 14.88 -49.18
C GLY A 148 2.38 15.28 -47.70
N GLY A 149 1.67 14.52 -46.88
CA GLY A 149 1.87 14.49 -45.43
C GLY A 149 2.60 13.21 -45.00
N GLU A 150 3.83 13.01 -45.47
CA GLU A 150 4.77 12.00 -44.93
C GLU A 150 5.56 12.67 -43.79
N ASP A 151 5.01 12.78 -42.58
CA ASP A 151 5.77 13.38 -41.45
C ASP A 151 5.28 12.92 -40.06
N ASP A 152 4.88 11.65 -39.89
CA ASP A 152 4.70 11.06 -38.53
C ASP A 152 5.37 9.70 -38.35
N ASP A 153 6.47 9.45 -39.07
CA ASP A 153 7.29 8.24 -38.93
C ASP A 153 8.27 8.30 -37.74
N GLY A 154 8.36 9.44 -37.05
CA GLY A 154 9.38 9.68 -36.01
C GLY A 154 9.19 8.93 -34.69
N ARG A 155 8.03 8.28 -34.48
CA ARG A 155 7.68 7.62 -33.19
C ARG A 155 7.63 6.09 -33.26
N ALA A 156 7.94 5.49 -34.41
CA ALA A 156 7.93 4.04 -34.51
C ALA A 156 8.96 3.39 -33.56
N PHE A 157 8.54 2.39 -32.80
CA PHE A 157 9.45 1.61 -31.94
C PHE A 157 10.47 0.85 -32.80
N THR A 158 11.76 1.14 -32.61
CA THR A 158 12.85 0.60 -33.45
C THR A 158 13.70 -0.45 -32.73
N MET A 159 14.47 -1.24 -33.48
CA MET A 159 15.45 -2.18 -32.92
C MET A 159 16.55 -1.45 -32.13
N THR A 160 16.90 -0.21 -32.50
CA THR A 160 17.84 0.62 -31.75
C THR A 160 17.26 1.01 -30.41
N MET A 161 16.02 1.52 -30.39
CA MET A 161 15.30 1.85 -29.17
C MET A 161 15.21 0.64 -28.23
N LEU A 162 14.83 -0.54 -28.76
CA LEU A 162 14.81 -1.79 -27.99
C LEU A 162 16.14 -2.08 -27.29
N ARG A 163 17.27 -1.97 -28.02
CA ARG A 163 18.61 -2.24 -27.48
C ARG A 163 19.02 -1.22 -26.43
N ASP A 164 18.74 0.05 -26.66
CA ASP A 164 19.08 1.14 -25.75
C ASP A 164 18.28 1.04 -24.45
N THR A 165 16.96 0.79 -24.55
CA THR A 165 16.09 0.54 -23.40
C THR A 165 16.57 -0.69 -22.61
N ARG A 166 16.87 -1.79 -23.30
CA ARG A 166 17.40 -3.01 -22.66
C ARG A 166 18.70 -2.74 -21.92
N ALA A 167 19.65 -2.04 -22.53
CA ALA A 167 20.93 -1.72 -21.91
C ALA A 167 20.76 -0.87 -20.65
N SER A 168 19.86 0.13 -20.68
CA SER A 168 19.55 0.96 -19.51
C SER A 168 18.86 0.16 -18.41
N ALA A 169 17.91 -0.71 -18.78
CA ALA A 169 17.22 -1.61 -17.85
C ALA A 169 18.19 -2.56 -17.15
N LEU A 170 19.09 -3.22 -17.90
CA LEU A 170 20.14 -4.08 -17.32
C LEU A 170 21.07 -3.31 -16.39
N SER A 171 21.50 -2.10 -16.79
CA SER A 171 22.34 -1.24 -15.95
C SER A 171 21.68 -0.87 -14.63
N LEU A 172 20.36 -0.65 -14.62
CA LEU A 172 19.62 -0.39 -13.39
C LEU A 172 19.53 -1.65 -12.51
N VAL A 173 19.24 -2.82 -13.09
CA VAL A 173 19.26 -4.09 -12.36
C VAL A 173 20.63 -4.34 -11.73
N ASP A 174 21.72 -4.16 -12.49
CA ASP A 174 23.10 -4.32 -11.98
C ASP A 174 23.42 -3.33 -10.86
N THR A 175 22.90 -2.10 -10.95
CA THR A 175 23.05 -1.07 -9.90
C THR A 175 22.37 -1.51 -8.61
N LEU A 176 21.14 -2.02 -8.69
CA LEU A 176 20.40 -2.49 -7.53
C LEU A 176 20.99 -3.78 -6.96
N ASP A 177 21.36 -4.73 -7.82
CA ASP A 177 22.09 -5.95 -7.42
C ASP A 177 23.38 -5.58 -6.68
N GLY A 178 24.17 -4.64 -7.20
CA GLY A 178 25.38 -4.16 -6.54
C GLY A 178 25.11 -3.48 -5.19
N TYR A 179 24.11 -2.60 -5.15
CA TYR A 179 23.75 -1.85 -3.94
C TYR A 179 23.31 -2.78 -2.81
N TYR A 180 22.46 -3.77 -3.07
CA TYR A 180 21.99 -4.73 -2.06
C TYR A 180 22.97 -5.90 -1.83
N GLY A 181 24.22 -5.81 -2.28
CA GLY A 181 25.26 -6.79 -1.95
C GLY A 181 25.20 -8.09 -2.75
N GLY A 182 24.68 -8.04 -3.97
CA GLY A 182 24.64 -9.10 -4.97
C GLY A 182 23.22 -9.45 -5.41
N ARG A 183 23.11 -10.06 -6.60
CA ARG A 183 21.84 -10.49 -7.22
C ARG A 183 20.96 -11.36 -6.31
N GLU A 184 21.56 -12.31 -5.61
CA GLU A 184 20.81 -13.20 -4.71
C GLU A 184 20.14 -12.41 -3.56
N ARG A 185 20.89 -11.51 -2.91
CA ARG A 185 20.34 -10.71 -1.81
C ARG A 185 19.32 -9.70 -2.34
N ALA A 186 19.59 -9.04 -3.46
CA ALA A 186 18.63 -8.14 -4.10
C ALA A 186 17.34 -8.88 -4.47
N GLY A 187 17.42 -10.06 -5.07
CA GLY A 187 16.25 -10.90 -5.37
C GLY A 187 15.44 -11.24 -4.11
N ASN A 188 16.12 -11.65 -3.03
CA ASN A 188 15.45 -11.94 -1.77
C ASN A 188 14.77 -10.71 -1.16
N MET A 189 15.44 -9.55 -1.15
CA MET A 189 14.92 -8.33 -0.54
C MET A 189 13.85 -7.64 -1.38
N LEU A 190 13.98 -7.63 -2.70
CA LEU A 190 13.19 -6.80 -3.62
C LEU A 190 12.11 -7.57 -4.38
N VAL A 191 12.26 -8.89 -4.54
CA VAL A 191 11.32 -9.74 -5.29
C VAL A 191 10.58 -10.72 -4.38
N ASN A 192 11.29 -11.40 -3.48
CA ASN A 192 10.67 -12.41 -2.61
C ASN A 192 9.88 -11.80 -1.44
N SER A 193 10.02 -10.49 -1.23
CA SER A 193 9.31 -9.70 -0.22
C SER A 193 7.88 -9.31 -0.60
N TRP A 194 7.47 -9.67 -1.81
CA TRP A 194 6.09 -9.55 -2.25
C TRP A 194 5.26 -10.69 -1.65
N GLN A 195 3.98 -10.42 -1.40
CA GLN A 195 3.07 -11.38 -0.79
C GLN A 195 3.04 -12.70 -1.56
N ALA A 196 3.13 -12.62 -2.90
CA ALA A 196 3.49 -13.79 -3.67
C ALA A 196 4.52 -13.49 -4.76
N ASN A 197 5.31 -14.53 -4.99
CA ASN A 197 6.55 -14.46 -5.73
C ASN A 197 6.29 -14.21 -7.21
N TRP A 198 7.00 -13.25 -7.79
CA TRP A 198 7.01 -13.07 -9.24
C TRP A 198 7.77 -14.22 -9.93
N MET A 199 7.48 -14.45 -11.21
CA MET A 199 8.33 -15.28 -12.09
C MET A 199 9.11 -14.34 -13.01
N LEU A 200 10.28 -13.89 -12.55
CA LEU A 200 11.08 -12.87 -13.24
C LEU A 200 12.42 -13.39 -13.74
N ASP A 201 12.66 -14.70 -13.65
CA ASP A 201 13.90 -15.29 -14.13
C ASP A 201 13.87 -15.45 -15.66
N VAL A 202 15.00 -15.10 -16.27
CA VAL A 202 15.12 -14.90 -17.73
C VAL A 202 15.03 -16.22 -18.48
N ASP A 203 15.25 -17.36 -17.81
CA ASP A 203 15.13 -18.68 -18.43
C ASP A 203 13.67 -19.10 -18.65
N ASP A 204 12.71 -18.40 -18.02
CA ASP A 204 11.28 -18.72 -18.09
C ASP A 204 10.58 -18.14 -19.33
N VAL A 205 11.28 -17.52 -20.29
CA VAL A 205 10.56 -17.00 -21.48
C VAL A 205 9.99 -18.10 -22.37
N SER A 206 10.41 -19.35 -22.18
CA SER A 206 9.75 -20.55 -22.72
C SER A 206 8.28 -20.67 -22.27
N MET A 207 7.91 -20.05 -21.15
CA MET A 207 6.52 -20.02 -20.70
C MET A 207 5.63 -19.13 -21.58
N PHE A 208 6.18 -18.15 -22.29
CA PHE A 208 5.40 -17.22 -23.11
C PHE A 208 5.25 -17.63 -24.57
N ASP A 209 6.04 -18.59 -25.03
CA ASP A 209 5.97 -19.10 -26.39
C ASP A 209 5.15 -20.39 -26.51
N GLY A 210 4.61 -20.89 -25.40
CA GLY A 210 3.79 -22.10 -25.36
C GLY A 210 4.59 -23.37 -25.66
N SER A 211 5.93 -23.31 -25.63
CA SER A 211 6.79 -24.49 -25.73
C SER A 211 6.87 -25.27 -24.42
N TYR A 212 6.53 -24.64 -23.29
CA TYR A 212 6.42 -25.33 -22.01
C TYR A 212 5.09 -26.10 -21.93
N SER A 213 5.10 -27.38 -22.30
CA SER A 213 4.01 -28.33 -22.01
C SER A 213 4.21 -28.92 -20.62
N PHE A 214 3.29 -28.61 -19.72
CA PHE A 214 3.30 -29.18 -18.36
C PHE A 214 3.19 -30.72 -18.37
N ASP A 215 2.54 -31.26 -19.40
CA ASP A 215 2.29 -32.70 -19.56
C ASP A 215 3.58 -33.54 -19.65
N GLU A 216 4.72 -32.96 -20.03
CA GLU A 216 6.00 -33.70 -20.11
C GLU A 216 6.61 -34.00 -18.71
N VAL A 217 6.26 -33.23 -17.67
CA VAL A 217 6.83 -33.44 -16.32
C VAL A 217 6.12 -34.58 -15.57
N GLU A 218 4.83 -34.79 -15.81
CA GLU A 218 4.10 -35.91 -15.17
C GLU A 218 4.51 -37.28 -15.75
N GLU A 219 4.97 -37.35 -17.00
CA GLU A 219 5.42 -38.61 -17.59
C GLU A 219 6.79 -39.06 -17.04
N GLU A 220 7.68 -38.14 -16.64
CA GLU A 220 9.00 -38.50 -16.08
C GLU A 220 8.90 -39.05 -14.63
N GLU A 221 8.04 -38.48 -13.77
CA GLU A 221 7.88 -38.98 -12.38
C GLU A 221 7.16 -40.34 -12.33
N GLU A 222 6.25 -40.63 -13.28
CA GLU A 222 5.58 -41.93 -13.36
C GLU A 222 6.46 -43.06 -13.94
N GLU A 223 7.58 -42.74 -14.58
CA GLU A 223 8.55 -43.74 -15.07
C GLU A 223 9.61 -44.09 -14.01
N GLU A 224 10.04 -43.14 -13.16
CA GLU A 224 10.99 -43.44 -12.07
C GLU A 224 10.40 -44.41 -11.02
N ASP A 225 9.09 -44.30 -10.72
CA ASP A 225 8.41 -45.23 -9.79
C ASP A 225 8.21 -46.65 -10.36
N LYS A 226 8.45 -46.88 -11.67
CA LYS A 226 8.28 -48.19 -12.32
C LYS A 226 9.58 -48.98 -12.47
N GLU A 227 10.75 -48.39 -12.20
CA GLU A 227 12.04 -49.09 -12.33
C GLU A 227 12.58 -49.72 -11.03
N GLU A 228 12.04 -49.43 -9.84
CA GLU A 228 12.57 -49.99 -8.56
C GLU A 228 12.00 -51.38 -8.15
N HIS A 229 11.38 -52.13 -9.06
CA HIS A 229 10.80 -53.45 -8.73
C HIS A 229 11.28 -54.63 -9.58
N ARG A 230 12.54 -54.60 -10.01
CA ARG A 230 13.19 -55.79 -10.58
C ARG A 230 14.53 -56.10 -9.93
N ASP A 231 14.59 -57.34 -9.46
CA ASP A 231 15.76 -58.17 -9.19
C ASP A 231 16.45 -57.95 -7.84
N ASP A 232 15.92 -58.59 -6.79
CA ASP A 232 16.70 -59.12 -5.67
C ASP A 232 15.98 -60.33 -5.06
N ASP A 233 16.02 -61.45 -5.77
CA ASP A 233 15.85 -62.78 -5.19
C ASP A 233 17.15 -63.59 -5.43
N ASP A 234 17.61 -64.22 -4.35
CA ASP A 234 18.55 -65.35 -4.26
C ASP A 234 20.08 -65.08 -4.32
N ASP A 235 20.74 -65.01 -3.16
CA ASP A 235 21.49 -66.18 -2.63
C ASP A 235 22.30 -65.91 -1.34
N ALA A 236 21.89 -66.63 -0.29
CA ALA A 236 22.65 -67.39 0.72
C ALA A 236 23.81 -66.79 1.56
N ASP A 237 23.49 -66.69 2.85
CA ASP A 237 24.28 -66.91 4.08
C ASP A 237 25.50 -67.85 4.02
N GLU A 238 26.58 -67.44 4.72
CA GLU A 238 27.34 -68.16 5.77
C GLU A 238 28.59 -67.28 6.08
N GLY A 239 28.79 -66.68 7.26
CA GLY A 239 29.01 -67.32 8.57
C GLY A 239 30.48 -67.08 8.99
N GLY A 240 30.74 -66.26 10.02
CA GLY A 240 32.11 -65.99 10.48
C GLY A 240 32.24 -65.11 11.72
N GLU A 241 32.26 -65.76 12.88
CA GLU A 241 32.50 -65.23 14.23
C GLU A 241 33.87 -64.55 14.41
N ALA A 242 33.97 -63.54 15.31
CA ALA A 242 34.97 -63.56 16.39
C ALA A 242 34.83 -62.34 17.34
N SER A 243 34.73 -62.70 18.62
CA SER A 243 34.70 -61.93 19.85
C SER A 243 35.98 -61.18 20.22
N GLY A 244 35.87 -60.17 21.10
CA GLY A 244 37.01 -59.62 21.84
C GLY A 244 36.66 -58.57 22.90
N ASP A 245 36.20 -59.03 24.08
CA ASP A 245 36.16 -58.29 25.35
C ASP A 245 37.57 -58.14 25.97
N VAL A 246 37.92 -56.97 26.54
CA VAL A 246 38.90 -56.87 27.64
C VAL A 246 38.55 -55.71 28.60
N VAL A 247 38.46 -56.06 29.89
CA VAL A 247 38.30 -55.23 31.10
C VAL A 247 39.65 -55.09 31.83
N GLY A 248 39.89 -53.97 32.54
CA GLY A 248 40.88 -53.85 33.63
C GLY A 248 41.16 -52.38 33.98
N ILE A 249 40.71 -51.79 35.09
CA ILE A 249 41.14 -51.88 36.51
C ILE A 249 42.65 -51.61 36.74
N GLY A 250 42.93 -50.40 37.28
CA GLY A 250 43.68 -50.17 38.53
C GLY A 250 45.19 -50.33 38.59
N GLY A 251 45.87 -49.37 39.24
CA GLY A 251 47.21 -49.57 39.83
C GLY A 251 48.07 -48.31 39.90
N GLY A 252 48.35 -47.84 41.12
CA GLY A 252 49.28 -46.74 41.40
C GLY A 252 50.76 -47.19 41.42
N GLY A 253 51.65 -46.21 41.57
CA GLY A 253 53.08 -46.43 41.78
C GLY A 253 53.85 -45.10 41.87
N ASP A 254 54.64 -44.98 42.93
CA ASP A 254 55.39 -43.83 43.42
C ASP A 254 56.71 -43.55 42.67
N GLY A 255 57.35 -42.41 42.98
CA GLY A 255 58.77 -42.08 42.71
C GLY A 255 58.94 -40.67 42.13
N GLU A 256 59.18 -39.63 42.94
CA GLU A 256 60.49 -39.10 43.41
C GLU A 256 61.40 -38.50 42.32
N ASP A 257 61.72 -37.22 42.57
CA ASP A 257 62.90 -36.42 42.19
C ASP A 257 63.26 -36.22 40.70
N ASP A 258 63.23 -34.99 40.21
CA ASP A 258 64.43 -34.12 40.17
C ASP A 258 64.15 -32.80 39.40
N ASP A 259 65.03 -31.85 39.68
CA ASP A 259 65.00 -30.41 39.52
C ASP A 259 65.05 -29.86 38.06
N GLY A 260 64.65 -28.60 37.90
CA GLY A 260 65.25 -27.73 36.88
C GLY A 260 64.53 -27.47 35.54
N GLY A 261 63.60 -26.51 35.54
CA GLY A 261 63.69 -25.39 34.59
C GLY A 261 62.80 -25.36 33.34
N ARG A 262 62.41 -24.12 33.01
CA ARG A 262 61.78 -23.59 31.77
C ARG A 262 60.26 -23.63 31.67
N LYS A 263 59.67 -22.53 32.14
CA LYS A 263 58.36 -22.00 31.76
C LYS A 263 58.23 -21.86 30.23
N ARG A 264 57.33 -22.62 29.61
CA ARG A 264 56.52 -22.20 28.46
C ARG A 264 55.47 -23.27 28.13
N GLN A 265 54.26 -22.80 27.81
CA GLN A 265 53.18 -23.46 27.07
C GLN A 265 52.21 -24.43 27.79
N ARG A 266 50.94 -24.00 27.85
CA ARG A 266 49.72 -24.60 27.27
C ARG A 266 48.54 -24.65 28.24
N HIS A 267 47.76 -23.57 28.24
CA HIS A 267 46.36 -23.62 28.67
C HIS A 267 45.52 -24.25 27.55
N PHE A 268 45.03 -25.47 27.79
CA PHE A 268 43.99 -26.06 26.95
C PHE A 268 42.66 -25.35 27.23
N ARG A 269 42.15 -24.64 26.22
CA ARG A 269 40.81 -24.07 26.14
C ARG A 269 39.81 -25.20 25.87
N HIS A 270 38.85 -25.40 26.77
CA HIS A 270 37.59 -26.04 26.41
C HIS A 270 36.79 -25.08 25.52
N VAL A 271 36.98 -25.18 24.21
CA VAL A 271 36.10 -24.55 23.23
C VAL A 271 34.81 -25.37 23.18
N ARG A 272 33.79 -24.94 23.93
CA ARG A 272 32.41 -25.33 23.65
C ARG A 272 32.10 -24.88 22.22
N ARG A 273 31.93 -25.84 21.30
CA ARG A 273 31.33 -25.60 19.98
C ARG A 273 29.91 -25.07 20.21
N ARG A 274 29.76 -23.74 20.21
CA ARG A 274 28.45 -23.11 19.99
C ARG A 274 28.05 -23.49 18.57
N THR A 275 27.10 -24.41 18.44
CA THR A 275 26.35 -24.59 17.20
C THR A 275 25.83 -23.21 16.80
N LYS A 276 26.30 -22.68 15.67
CA LYS A 276 25.73 -21.46 15.06
C LYS A 276 24.25 -21.77 14.87
N ARG A 277 23.38 -21.17 15.69
CA ARG A 277 21.97 -21.08 15.33
C ARG A 277 21.96 -20.31 14.02
N MET A 278 21.50 -20.95 12.96
CA MET A 278 21.18 -20.24 11.72
C MET A 278 20.25 -19.08 12.10
N PRO A 279 20.41 -17.88 11.51
CA PRO A 279 19.42 -16.83 11.64
C PRO A 279 18.06 -17.44 11.35
N LYS A 280 17.06 -17.17 12.20
CA LYS A 280 15.70 -17.59 11.87
C LYS A 280 15.34 -16.87 10.58
N GLY A 281 15.20 -17.60 9.47
CA GLY A 281 14.66 -17.02 8.25
C GLY A 281 13.33 -16.36 8.58
N GLY A 282 13.06 -15.18 8.01
CA GLY A 282 11.72 -14.63 8.06
C GLY A 282 10.74 -15.69 7.56
N LYS A 283 9.59 -15.85 8.22
CA LYS A 283 8.61 -16.82 7.78
C LYS A 283 8.06 -16.37 6.42
N ALA A 284 8.36 -17.10 5.35
CA ALA A 284 7.63 -16.95 4.11
C ALA A 284 6.13 -17.16 4.39
N LEU A 285 5.29 -16.31 3.81
CA LEU A 285 3.83 -16.40 3.93
C LEU A 285 3.30 -17.69 3.30
N VAL A 286 3.93 -18.06 2.20
CA VAL A 286 3.62 -19.23 1.43
C VAL A 286 4.77 -20.21 1.63
N ASP A 287 4.51 -21.25 2.43
CA ASP A 287 5.43 -22.38 2.58
C ASP A 287 5.28 -23.32 1.38
N ILE A 288 6.01 -22.98 0.30
CA ILE A 288 6.00 -23.72 -0.97
C ILE A 288 6.38 -25.19 -0.74
N GLU A 289 7.28 -25.48 0.20
CA GLU A 289 7.72 -26.85 0.52
C GLU A 289 6.61 -27.70 1.15
N SER A 290 5.57 -27.06 1.70
CA SER A 290 4.42 -27.72 2.31
C SER A 290 3.23 -27.92 1.37
N MET A 291 3.28 -27.35 0.15
CA MET A 291 2.18 -27.46 -0.82
C MET A 291 2.10 -28.85 -1.44
N SER A 292 0.88 -29.34 -1.63
CA SER A 292 0.67 -30.52 -2.49
C SER A 292 1.03 -30.20 -3.95
N PRO A 293 1.35 -31.20 -4.81
CA PRO A 293 1.64 -30.95 -6.22
C PRO A 293 0.55 -30.18 -6.96
N ALA A 294 -0.74 -30.39 -6.62
CA ALA A 294 -1.85 -29.65 -7.22
C ALA A 294 -1.88 -28.17 -6.78
N GLU A 295 -1.61 -27.90 -5.51
CA GLU A 295 -1.53 -26.53 -4.98
C GLU A 295 -0.32 -25.78 -5.55
N LEU A 296 0.82 -26.46 -5.69
CA LEU A 296 2.03 -25.90 -6.29
C LEU A 296 1.79 -25.51 -7.76
N ARG A 297 1.13 -26.38 -8.53
CA ARG A 297 0.75 -26.07 -9.93
C ARG A 297 -0.14 -24.85 -10.04
N LEU A 298 -1.17 -24.77 -9.20
CA LEU A 298 -2.08 -23.63 -9.18
C LEU A 298 -1.37 -22.34 -8.74
N HIS A 299 -0.47 -22.44 -7.77
CA HIS A 299 0.37 -21.34 -7.33
C HIS A 299 1.26 -20.84 -8.48
N ASP A 300 1.98 -21.71 -9.18
CA ASP A 300 2.85 -21.32 -10.30
C ASP A 300 2.06 -20.79 -11.49
N GLU A 301 0.87 -21.34 -11.77
CA GLU A 301 -0.06 -20.77 -12.74
C GLU A 301 -0.38 -19.32 -12.37
N ARG A 302 -0.80 -19.04 -11.13
CA ARG A 302 -1.12 -17.69 -10.66
C ARG A 302 0.07 -16.74 -10.70
N ARG A 303 1.28 -17.21 -10.42
CA ARG A 303 2.50 -16.40 -10.57
C ARG A 303 2.72 -16.04 -12.03
N ARG A 304 2.57 -17.00 -12.94
CA ARG A 304 2.65 -16.78 -14.39
C ARG A 304 1.58 -15.79 -14.88
N LEU A 305 0.35 -15.87 -14.36
CA LEU A 305 -0.74 -14.92 -14.68
C LEU A 305 -0.32 -13.47 -14.37
N ARG A 306 0.24 -13.24 -13.17
CA ARG A 306 0.70 -11.90 -12.74
C ARG A 306 1.87 -11.39 -13.55
N THR A 307 2.91 -12.21 -13.73
CA THR A 307 4.04 -11.84 -14.58
C THR A 307 3.56 -11.52 -16.00
N SER A 308 2.64 -12.32 -16.55
CA SER A 308 2.08 -12.07 -17.89
C SER A 308 1.37 -10.72 -17.99
N LYS A 309 0.62 -10.33 -16.96
CA LYS A 309 0.01 -9.00 -16.87
C LYS A 309 1.06 -7.90 -16.85
N LEU A 310 2.07 -8.00 -15.99
CA LEU A 310 3.16 -7.03 -15.90
C LEU A 310 3.89 -6.86 -17.23
N VAL A 311 4.32 -7.98 -17.84
CA VAL A 311 5.02 -7.99 -19.13
C VAL A 311 4.17 -7.36 -20.22
N SER A 312 2.86 -7.65 -20.27
CA SER A 312 2.00 -7.04 -21.27
C SER A 312 1.74 -5.57 -21.05
N THR A 313 1.64 -5.10 -19.80
CA THR A 313 1.52 -3.68 -19.50
C THR A 313 2.77 -2.94 -20.00
N MET A 314 3.97 -3.46 -19.70
CA MET A 314 5.23 -2.87 -20.16
C MET A 314 5.35 -2.86 -21.69
N ALA A 315 5.06 -3.99 -22.35
CA ALA A 315 5.13 -4.09 -23.80
C ALA A 315 4.14 -3.14 -24.51
N ARG A 316 2.89 -3.10 -24.06
CA ARG A 316 1.86 -2.21 -24.65
C ARG A 316 2.23 -0.74 -24.47
N ALA A 317 2.84 -0.38 -23.34
CA ALA A 317 3.23 1.00 -23.11
C ALA A 317 4.31 1.49 -24.09
N ILE A 318 5.38 0.70 -24.31
CA ILE A 318 6.49 1.10 -25.20
C ILE A 318 6.19 0.91 -26.69
N LEU A 319 5.20 0.08 -27.05
CA LEU A 319 4.85 -0.20 -28.44
C LEU A 319 3.71 0.67 -28.98
N ASP A 320 2.92 1.32 -28.12
CA ASP A 320 1.82 2.18 -28.55
C ASP A 320 2.38 3.54 -29.00
N PRO A 321 2.35 3.86 -30.31
CA PRO A 321 2.92 5.12 -30.82
C PRO A 321 2.16 6.36 -30.32
N GLY A 322 0.92 6.19 -29.84
CA GLY A 322 0.13 7.25 -29.24
C GLY A 322 0.49 7.56 -27.79
N ARG A 323 1.40 6.80 -27.17
CA ARG A 323 1.82 6.98 -25.78
C ARG A 323 3.26 7.48 -25.72
N ASP A 324 3.45 8.58 -25.00
CA ASP A 324 4.75 9.18 -24.70
C ASP A 324 5.02 9.23 -23.19
N ARG A 325 4.14 8.61 -22.38
CA ARG A 325 4.23 8.58 -20.92
C ARG A 325 3.89 7.21 -20.36
N PHE A 326 4.63 6.80 -19.34
CA PHE A 326 4.30 5.67 -18.47
C PHE A 326 3.90 6.25 -17.11
N VAL A 327 2.65 6.04 -16.71
CA VAL A 327 2.07 6.72 -15.54
C VAL A 327 1.79 5.71 -14.43
N ILE A 328 2.38 5.96 -13.26
CA ILE A 328 2.03 5.28 -12.02
C ILE A 328 1.23 6.26 -11.16
N GLY A 329 0.04 5.87 -10.75
CA GLY A 329 -0.79 6.64 -9.83
C GLY A 329 -0.80 6.03 -8.44
N THR A 330 -0.53 6.80 -7.40
CA THR A 330 -0.64 6.37 -6.01
C THR A 330 -1.87 6.99 -5.37
N ILE A 331 -2.66 6.19 -4.67
CA ILE A 331 -3.64 6.62 -3.67
C ILE A 331 -3.29 6.00 -2.32
N GLY A 332 -3.60 6.69 -1.23
CA GLY A 332 -3.25 6.19 0.08
C GLY A 332 -3.40 7.20 1.21
N SER A 333 -2.99 6.73 2.39
CA SER A 333 -2.83 7.53 3.60
C SER A 333 -1.60 8.46 3.55
N SER A 334 -1.30 9.10 4.67
CA SER A 334 -0.07 9.83 4.93
C SER A 334 1.24 9.07 4.59
N VAL A 335 1.21 7.73 4.60
CA VAL A 335 2.33 6.90 4.10
C VAL A 335 2.56 7.13 2.61
N ALA A 336 1.50 7.10 1.80
CA ALA A 336 1.57 7.43 0.38
C ALA A 336 1.89 8.92 0.22
N ALA A 337 1.24 9.81 0.98
CA ALA A 337 1.55 11.24 0.92
C ALA A 337 3.04 11.56 1.23
N GLY A 338 3.76 10.65 1.90
CA GLY A 338 5.18 10.79 2.21
C GLY A 338 5.44 11.62 3.47
N HIS A 339 4.47 11.70 4.39
CA HIS A 339 4.57 12.45 5.63
C HIS A 339 5.80 12.05 6.46
N ASP A 340 6.23 12.97 7.33
CA ASP A 340 7.47 12.95 8.12
C ASP A 340 8.78 13.01 7.32
N ASN A 341 8.70 13.09 6.00
CA ASN A 341 9.86 13.19 5.11
C ASN A 341 9.81 14.48 4.28
N CYS A 342 10.94 14.89 3.73
CA CYS A 342 10.91 15.80 2.58
C CYS A 342 10.21 15.08 1.41
N ARG A 343 9.27 15.74 0.71
CA ARG A 343 8.59 15.13 -0.44
C ARG A 343 9.55 14.55 -1.47
N TYR A 344 10.69 15.21 -1.73
CA TYR A 344 11.72 14.71 -2.63
C TYR A 344 12.25 13.31 -2.25
N ASP A 345 12.15 12.92 -0.99
CA ASP A 345 12.58 11.63 -0.45
C ASP A 345 11.41 10.63 -0.27
N SER A 346 10.18 10.99 -0.65
CA SER A 346 9.05 10.06 -0.75
C SER A 346 9.35 8.92 -1.74
N TYR A 347 8.75 7.75 -1.55
CA TYR A 347 9.04 6.60 -2.40
C TYR A 347 8.62 6.86 -3.85
N GLU A 348 7.55 7.64 -4.09
CA GLU A 348 7.10 8.02 -5.42
C GLU A 348 8.15 8.84 -6.16
N SER A 349 8.69 9.85 -5.48
CA SER A 349 9.72 10.72 -6.05
C SER A 349 11.03 9.96 -6.28
N GLN A 350 11.38 9.02 -5.40
CA GLN A 350 12.52 8.12 -5.59
C GLN A 350 12.29 7.15 -6.76
N LEU A 351 11.08 6.60 -6.89
CA LEU A 351 10.70 5.65 -7.93
C LEU A 351 10.74 6.30 -9.32
N GLU A 352 10.17 7.49 -9.45
CA GLU A 352 10.22 8.26 -10.70
C GLU A 352 11.68 8.44 -11.15
N ARG A 353 12.53 9.01 -10.29
CA ARG A 353 13.96 9.22 -10.59
C ARG A 353 14.71 7.93 -10.91
N THR A 354 14.37 6.84 -10.23
CA THR A 354 15.02 5.55 -10.44
C THR A 354 14.69 4.99 -11.82
N LEU A 355 13.45 5.16 -12.29
CA LEU A 355 12.97 4.60 -13.56
C LEU A 355 13.13 5.54 -14.77
N SER A 356 13.22 6.86 -14.58
CA SER A 356 13.24 7.84 -15.68
C SER A 356 14.26 7.48 -16.77
N SER A 357 15.50 7.15 -16.40
CA SER A 357 16.56 6.87 -17.37
C SER A 357 16.26 5.67 -18.29
N VAL A 358 15.51 4.68 -17.81
CA VAL A 358 15.11 3.51 -18.58
C VAL A 358 14.02 3.88 -19.58
N PHE A 359 12.99 4.60 -19.14
CA PHE A 359 11.87 5.02 -20.00
C PHE A 359 12.27 6.11 -21.01
N ASP A 360 13.21 6.99 -20.66
CA ASP A 360 13.78 7.96 -21.60
C ASP A 360 14.39 7.27 -22.83
N LYS A 361 15.04 6.10 -22.64
CA LYS A 361 15.57 5.29 -23.76
C LYS A 361 14.48 4.66 -24.62
N ALA A 362 13.29 4.45 -24.07
CA ALA A 362 12.10 4.05 -24.81
C ALA A 362 11.35 5.24 -25.42
N ASN A 363 11.90 6.46 -25.36
CA ASN A 363 11.24 7.71 -25.77
C ASN A 363 9.92 7.95 -25.03
N MET A 364 9.89 7.60 -23.74
CA MET A 364 8.75 7.78 -22.85
C MET A 364 9.14 8.58 -21.61
N THR A 365 8.22 9.40 -21.12
CA THR A 365 8.35 10.10 -19.84
C THR A 365 7.81 9.21 -18.71
N MET A 366 8.62 8.96 -17.69
CA MET A 366 8.15 8.33 -16.45
C MET A 366 7.45 9.37 -15.57
N ILE A 367 6.23 9.08 -15.10
CA ILE A 367 5.47 9.96 -14.19
C ILE A 367 4.95 9.13 -13.02
N VAL A 368 5.22 9.58 -11.78
CA VAL A 368 4.61 9.03 -10.58
C VAL A 368 3.73 10.10 -9.92
N GLN A 369 2.43 9.92 -10.05
CA GLN A 369 1.41 10.78 -9.47
C GLN A 369 1.11 10.34 -8.04
N ASN A 370 1.21 11.25 -7.07
CA ASN A 370 0.95 10.95 -5.67
C ASN A 370 -0.30 11.67 -5.19
N ALA A 371 -1.43 10.97 -5.14
CA ALA A 371 -2.71 11.41 -4.56
C ALA A 371 -2.93 10.76 -3.17
N GLY A 372 -1.84 10.53 -2.43
CA GLY A 372 -1.91 10.15 -1.02
C GLY A 372 -2.26 11.35 -0.14
N GLU A 373 -3.08 11.12 0.87
CA GLU A 373 -3.65 12.16 1.73
C GLU A 373 -3.55 11.77 3.20
N GLY A 374 -3.37 12.79 4.06
CA GLY A 374 -3.42 12.62 5.50
C GLY A 374 -4.76 12.11 6.01
N GLY A 375 -4.75 11.31 7.09
CA GLY A 375 -5.98 10.74 7.66
C GLY A 375 -6.98 11.78 8.22
N GLY A 376 -6.58 13.04 8.34
CA GLY A 376 -7.40 14.16 8.81
C GLY A 376 -8.34 14.75 7.76
N CYS A 377 -8.16 14.43 6.47
CA CYS A 377 -9.02 14.94 5.40
C CYS A 377 -10.38 14.22 5.35
N GLY A 378 -11.23 14.54 4.37
CA GLY A 378 -12.48 13.80 4.13
C GLY A 378 -12.22 12.40 3.57
N ASP A 379 -11.06 12.16 2.95
CA ASP A 379 -10.65 10.86 2.43
C ASP A 379 -10.21 9.86 3.52
N ASN A 380 -10.41 8.58 3.20
CA ASN A 380 -9.88 7.40 3.88
C ASN A 380 -9.90 6.19 2.93
N HIS A 381 -9.43 5.04 3.41
CA HIS A 381 -9.38 3.80 2.64
C HIS A 381 -10.74 3.37 2.05
N GLN A 382 -11.86 3.72 2.69
CA GLN A 382 -13.22 3.34 2.33
C GLN A 382 -13.86 4.19 1.24
N ASN A 383 -13.49 5.47 1.12
CA ASN A 383 -14.11 6.38 0.14
C ASN A 383 -13.15 6.80 -1.00
N GLN A 384 -11.84 6.93 -0.74
CA GLN A 384 -10.87 7.41 -1.73
C GLN A 384 -10.84 6.52 -3.00
N VAL A 385 -11.05 5.21 -2.84
CA VAL A 385 -11.12 4.25 -3.96
C VAL A 385 -12.23 4.57 -4.97
N TYR A 386 -13.33 5.22 -4.54
CA TYR A 386 -14.40 5.64 -5.44
C TYR A 386 -13.98 6.81 -6.34
N CYS A 387 -12.93 7.53 -5.97
CA CYS A 387 -12.41 8.66 -6.72
C CYS A 387 -11.17 8.30 -7.55
N VAL A 388 -10.83 7.01 -7.70
CA VAL A 388 -9.59 6.56 -8.37
C VAL A 388 -9.34 7.25 -9.72
N THR A 389 -10.37 7.40 -10.57
CA THR A 389 -10.18 8.04 -11.88
C THR A 389 -9.93 9.54 -11.81
N HIS A 390 -10.42 10.22 -10.78
CA HIS A 390 -10.14 11.64 -10.56
C HIS A 390 -8.82 11.84 -9.82
N ASN A 391 -8.51 10.98 -8.85
CA ASN A 391 -7.29 11.05 -8.07
C ASN A 391 -6.08 10.80 -8.96
N VAL A 392 -6.04 9.71 -9.73
CA VAL A 392 -4.85 9.36 -10.55
C VAL A 392 -5.05 9.47 -12.07
N GLY A 393 -6.24 9.86 -12.53
CA GLY A 393 -6.50 9.95 -13.97
C GLY A 393 -6.88 8.63 -14.62
N PHE A 394 -7.52 8.71 -15.79
CA PHE A 394 -8.11 7.55 -16.46
C PHE A 394 -7.09 6.69 -17.24
N ASP A 395 -5.90 7.23 -17.51
CA ASP A 395 -4.88 6.63 -18.36
C ASP A 395 -3.60 6.24 -17.59
N VAL A 396 -3.73 5.82 -16.34
CA VAL A 396 -2.60 5.24 -15.59
C VAL A 396 -2.30 3.83 -16.04
N ASP A 397 -1.03 3.44 -16.03
CA ASP A 397 -0.57 2.09 -16.37
C ASP A 397 -0.51 1.18 -15.13
N VAL A 398 -0.28 1.77 -13.95
CA VAL A 398 -0.25 1.07 -12.66
C VAL A 398 -0.87 1.97 -11.59
N VAL A 399 -1.67 1.39 -10.68
CA VAL A 399 -2.15 2.03 -9.47
C VAL A 399 -1.42 1.44 -8.26
N HIS A 400 -0.81 2.28 -7.44
CA HIS A 400 -0.32 1.93 -6.10
C HIS A 400 -1.37 2.32 -5.07
N TYR A 401 -1.53 1.46 -4.08
CA TYR A 401 -2.48 1.64 -2.98
C TYR A 401 -1.73 1.49 -1.65
N SER A 402 -1.93 2.41 -0.69
CA SER A 402 -1.28 2.32 0.63
C SER A 402 -2.10 2.96 1.76
N TRP A 403 -2.88 2.15 2.47
CA TRP A 403 -3.61 2.55 3.70
C TRP A 403 -3.20 1.74 4.93
N THR A 404 -1.97 1.21 4.94
CA THR A 404 -1.46 0.13 5.82
C THR A 404 -1.79 0.26 7.32
N TYR A 405 -1.96 1.47 7.85
CA TYR A 405 -2.22 1.70 9.28
C TYR A 405 -3.69 1.98 9.63
N PHE A 406 -4.51 2.28 8.64
CA PHE A 406 -5.89 2.75 8.83
C PHE A 406 -6.95 1.75 8.35
N GLU A 407 -6.52 0.70 7.68
CA GLU A 407 -7.35 -0.42 7.26
C GLU A 407 -7.78 -1.25 8.49
N LYS A 408 -8.90 -0.87 9.10
CA LYS A 408 -9.52 -1.61 10.20
C LYS A 408 -10.82 -2.24 9.73
N GLY A 409 -10.85 -3.57 9.62
CA GLY A 409 -12.04 -4.37 9.36
C GLY A 409 -12.69 -4.13 8.00
N GLY A 410 -12.60 -5.09 7.08
CA GLY A 410 -13.28 -5.02 5.78
C GLY A 410 -12.45 -4.39 4.66
N ALA A 411 -11.17 -4.08 4.87
CA ALA A 411 -10.31 -3.43 3.88
C ALA A 411 -10.22 -4.19 2.54
N GLU A 412 -10.40 -5.51 2.57
CA GLU A 412 -10.50 -6.37 1.40
C GLU A 412 -11.62 -5.96 0.44
N GLU A 413 -12.74 -5.40 0.94
CA GLU A 413 -13.82 -4.86 0.11
C GLU A 413 -13.32 -3.69 -0.75
N GLN A 414 -12.61 -2.75 -0.13
CA GLN A 414 -12.10 -1.54 -0.81
C GLN A 414 -11.00 -1.88 -1.81
N ARG A 415 -10.11 -2.80 -1.45
CA ARG A 415 -9.06 -3.28 -2.37
C ARG A 415 -9.68 -3.99 -3.56
N GLU A 416 -10.70 -4.83 -3.35
CA GLU A 416 -11.41 -5.49 -4.44
C GLU A 416 -12.12 -4.49 -5.35
N GLN A 417 -12.83 -3.52 -4.77
CA GLN A 417 -13.45 -2.42 -5.52
C GLN A 417 -12.42 -1.71 -6.42
N LEU A 418 -11.25 -1.37 -5.86
CA LEU A 418 -10.17 -0.73 -6.60
C LEU A 418 -9.65 -1.61 -7.74
N ILE A 419 -9.37 -2.89 -7.49
CA ILE A 419 -8.89 -3.84 -8.51
C ILE A 419 -9.88 -3.91 -9.68
N ARG A 420 -11.16 -4.08 -9.39
CA ARG A 420 -12.21 -4.23 -10.40
C ARG A 420 -12.39 -2.96 -11.21
N TRP A 421 -12.55 -1.81 -10.55
CA TRP A 421 -12.71 -0.52 -11.23
C TRP A 421 -11.48 -0.12 -12.04
N ALA A 422 -10.27 -0.44 -11.57
CA ALA A 422 -9.03 -0.28 -12.33
C ALA A 422 -9.09 -1.04 -13.67
N GLN A 423 -9.69 -2.23 -13.72
CA GLN A 423 -9.84 -2.98 -14.98
C GLN A 423 -10.82 -2.34 -15.98
N HIS A 424 -11.66 -1.41 -15.55
CA HIS A 424 -12.55 -0.62 -16.41
C HIS A 424 -11.96 0.74 -16.82
N MET A 425 -10.74 1.08 -16.37
CA MET A 425 -10.04 2.28 -16.82
C MET A 425 -9.36 2.07 -18.19
N GLY A 426 -9.01 3.17 -18.87
CA GLY A 426 -8.61 3.14 -20.28
C GLY A 426 -7.40 2.25 -20.60
N ARG A 427 -6.45 2.15 -19.66
CA ARG A 427 -5.25 1.30 -19.81
C ARG A 427 -5.32 0.00 -19.00
N ARG A 428 -6.42 -0.23 -18.27
CA ARG A 428 -6.62 -1.39 -17.40
C ARG A 428 -5.43 -1.61 -16.45
N PRO A 429 -5.04 -0.60 -15.65
CA PRO A 429 -3.87 -0.67 -14.80
C PRO A 429 -3.86 -1.87 -13.86
N MET A 430 -2.66 -2.33 -13.52
CA MET A 430 -2.46 -3.24 -12.39
C MET A 430 -2.64 -2.48 -11.08
N VAL A 431 -2.98 -3.18 -10.01
CA VAL A 431 -3.06 -2.60 -8.67
C VAL A 431 -2.01 -3.25 -7.79
N HIS A 432 -1.09 -2.48 -7.22
CA HIS A 432 -0.11 -2.98 -6.25
C HIS A 432 -0.31 -2.33 -4.89
N HIS A 433 -0.39 -3.15 -3.85
CA HIS A 433 -0.56 -2.69 -2.48
C HIS A 433 0.81 -2.55 -1.78
N LEU A 434 1.13 -1.36 -1.30
CA LEU A 434 2.30 -1.12 -0.45
C LEU A 434 1.92 -1.28 1.03
N VAL A 435 2.59 -2.18 1.72
CA VAL A 435 2.47 -2.43 3.16
C VAL A 435 3.72 -1.87 3.86
N ALA A 436 3.58 -0.70 4.46
CA ALA A 436 4.67 -0.04 5.16
C ALA A 436 5.19 -0.81 6.38
N ARG A 437 4.31 -1.47 7.13
CA ARG A 437 4.65 -2.24 8.34
C ARG A 437 3.64 -3.35 8.53
N GLY A 438 4.13 -4.57 8.66
CA GLY A 438 3.31 -5.73 8.98
C GLY A 438 3.32 -6.07 10.47
N LEU A 439 2.34 -6.83 10.92
CA LEU A 439 2.39 -7.54 12.19
C LEU A 439 3.40 -8.69 12.05
N ARG A 440 4.40 -8.75 12.93
CA ARG A 440 5.34 -9.89 13.02
C ARG A 440 6.20 -10.14 11.77
N ASN A 441 6.64 -9.08 11.08
CA ASN A 441 7.66 -9.13 10.01
C ASN A 441 7.24 -9.81 8.69
N THR A 442 5.95 -10.09 8.52
CA THR A 442 5.34 -10.60 7.30
C THR A 442 4.39 -9.54 6.73
N CYS A 443 3.84 -9.74 5.52
CA CYS A 443 2.69 -8.95 5.04
C CYS A 443 1.41 -9.12 5.90
N ASN A 444 1.53 -9.73 7.08
CA ASN A 444 0.42 -10.07 7.95
C ASN A 444 -0.17 -8.80 8.55
N GLY A 445 -1.39 -8.36 8.27
CA GLY A 445 -2.64 -9.12 8.41
C GLY A 445 -2.78 -10.38 7.56
N ASP A 446 -2.39 -11.51 8.15
CA ASP A 446 -2.45 -12.89 7.62
C ASP A 446 -3.91 -13.37 7.49
N VAL A 447 -4.77 -12.52 6.96
CA VAL A 447 -6.15 -12.86 6.74
C VAL A 447 -6.17 -13.60 5.42
N LYS A 448 -6.72 -14.82 5.45
CA LYS A 448 -7.07 -15.60 4.27
C LYS A 448 -7.66 -14.72 3.13
N ALA A 449 -8.35 -13.64 3.47
CA ALA A 449 -8.83 -12.63 2.53
C ALA A 449 -7.76 -12.02 1.61
N ASN A 450 -6.56 -11.70 2.11
CA ASN A 450 -5.48 -11.15 1.28
C ASN A 450 -4.95 -12.18 0.28
N VAL A 451 -4.82 -13.44 0.70
CA VAL A 451 -4.43 -14.55 -0.18
C VAL A 451 -5.53 -14.81 -1.21
N ASP A 452 -6.79 -14.80 -0.79
CA ASP A 452 -7.94 -15.00 -1.68
C ASP A 452 -8.02 -13.87 -2.74
N LEU A 453 -7.75 -12.62 -2.38
CA LEU A 453 -7.63 -11.51 -3.35
C LEU A 453 -6.46 -11.72 -4.32
N ASP A 454 -5.29 -12.06 -3.81
CA ASP A 454 -4.10 -12.33 -4.63
C ASP A 454 -4.37 -13.43 -5.66
N ASP A 455 -4.97 -14.51 -5.19
CA ASP A 455 -5.31 -15.68 -5.98
C ASP A 455 -6.37 -15.39 -7.04
N ALA A 456 -7.47 -14.73 -6.66
CA ALA A 456 -8.59 -14.45 -7.56
C ALA A 456 -8.24 -13.38 -8.61
N TYR A 457 -7.36 -12.43 -8.27
CA TYR A 457 -7.03 -11.31 -9.13
C TYR A 457 -5.61 -11.38 -9.73
N ALA A 458 -4.94 -12.53 -9.61
CA ALA A 458 -3.62 -12.77 -10.20
C ALA A 458 -3.55 -12.41 -11.69
N MET A 459 -4.56 -12.78 -12.48
CA MET A 459 -4.61 -12.47 -13.92
C MET A 459 -4.74 -10.97 -14.26
N TYR A 460 -5.13 -10.16 -13.28
CA TYR A 460 -5.22 -8.71 -13.39
C TYR A 460 -3.99 -8.01 -12.81
N GLY A 461 -3.00 -8.77 -12.35
CA GLY A 461 -1.72 -8.27 -11.86
C GLY A 461 -1.80 -7.67 -10.46
N TYR A 462 -2.79 -8.04 -9.65
CA TYR A 462 -2.80 -7.65 -8.24
C TYR A 462 -1.64 -8.33 -7.49
N ASN A 463 -0.95 -7.58 -6.62
CA ASN A 463 0.05 -8.11 -5.69
C ASN A 463 0.28 -7.09 -4.54
N ALA A 464 0.90 -7.52 -3.45
CA ALA A 464 1.28 -6.65 -2.34
C ALA A 464 2.78 -6.74 -2.04
N PHE A 465 3.40 -5.64 -1.64
CA PHE A 465 4.82 -5.56 -1.27
C PHE A 465 4.96 -5.06 0.18
N CYS A 466 5.88 -5.66 0.93
CA CYS A 466 6.04 -5.42 2.36
C CYS A 466 7.48 -5.03 2.71
N ILE A 467 7.67 -3.77 3.12
CA ILE A 467 9.01 -3.18 3.34
C ILE A 467 9.82 -4.01 4.35
N GLN A 468 9.22 -4.30 5.51
CA GLN A 468 9.91 -5.02 6.58
C GLN A 468 10.30 -6.44 6.15
N THR A 469 9.41 -7.15 5.47
CA THR A 469 9.69 -8.50 4.97
C THR A 469 10.90 -8.51 4.04
N GLY A 470 11.02 -7.52 3.16
CA GLY A 470 12.21 -7.34 2.32
C GLY A 470 13.49 -7.19 3.13
N LEU A 471 13.49 -6.37 4.16
CA LEU A 471 14.65 -6.21 5.04
C LEU A 471 15.03 -7.53 5.73
N TYR A 472 14.08 -8.27 6.30
CA TYR A 472 14.36 -9.58 6.90
C TYR A 472 14.92 -10.59 5.89
N PHE A 473 14.42 -10.58 4.65
CA PHE A 473 14.84 -11.53 3.62
C PHE A 473 16.25 -11.28 3.09
N GLY A 474 16.83 -10.11 3.36
CA GLY A 474 18.25 -9.87 3.08
C GLY A 474 19.21 -10.69 3.95
N GLY A 475 18.71 -11.36 5.00
CA GLY A 475 19.50 -12.25 5.88
C GLY A 475 20.12 -11.60 7.13
N HIS A 476 19.76 -10.37 7.48
CA HIS A 476 20.23 -9.70 8.70
C HIS A 476 19.43 -10.18 9.90
N ASP A 477 20.13 -10.49 10.99
CA ASP A 477 19.55 -11.05 12.21
C ASP A 477 19.02 -9.91 13.11
N TYR A 478 17.93 -9.25 12.68
CA TYR A 478 17.31 -8.14 13.43
C TYR A 478 16.90 -8.56 14.84
N ASP A 479 16.29 -9.72 14.99
CA ASP A 479 15.86 -10.26 16.29
C ASP A 479 17.08 -10.46 17.20
N GLY A 480 18.14 -11.09 16.69
CA GLY A 480 19.35 -11.32 17.46
C GLY A 480 20.13 -10.04 17.75
N GLU A 481 20.11 -9.04 16.86
CA GLU A 481 20.70 -7.71 17.12
C GLU A 481 19.94 -6.98 18.24
N MET A 482 18.61 -7.02 18.22
CA MET A 482 17.78 -6.48 19.31
C MET A 482 18.04 -7.21 20.63
N GLU A 483 18.10 -8.55 20.62
CA GLU A 483 18.36 -9.36 21.82
C GLU A 483 19.77 -9.16 22.39
N ARG A 484 20.79 -9.02 21.53
CA ARG A 484 22.20 -8.90 21.96
C ARG A 484 22.59 -7.48 22.33
N ASP A 485 22.20 -6.53 21.50
CA ASP A 485 22.73 -5.17 21.50
C ASP A 485 21.68 -4.12 21.91
N GLY A 486 20.41 -4.53 22.07
CA GLY A 486 19.30 -3.63 22.38
C GLY A 486 18.93 -2.70 21.21
N ILE A 487 19.41 -3.01 20.01
CA ILE A 487 19.21 -2.18 18.82
C ILE A 487 17.93 -2.60 18.11
N ASN A 488 16.94 -1.71 18.08
CA ASN A 488 15.74 -1.87 17.28
C ASN A 488 15.87 -1.04 15.99
N ARG A 489 16.27 -1.68 14.89
CA ARG A 489 16.41 -1.05 13.56
C ARG A 489 15.10 -0.49 13.00
N PHE A 490 13.97 -1.07 13.43
CA PHE A 490 12.62 -0.62 13.09
C PHE A 490 12.05 0.35 14.13
N GLY A 491 12.87 0.74 15.11
CA GLY A 491 12.58 1.79 16.05
C GLY A 491 12.56 3.16 15.37
N TRP A 492 11.89 4.10 15.99
CA TRP A 492 11.75 5.45 15.45
C TRP A 492 13.09 6.17 15.41
N GLN A 493 13.32 6.91 14.33
CA GLN A 493 14.53 7.70 14.05
C GLN A 493 15.83 6.89 14.02
N TYR A 494 15.75 5.56 13.94
CA TYR A 494 16.94 4.73 13.86
C TYR A 494 17.61 4.87 12.49
N ILE A 495 18.93 5.12 12.49
CA ILE A 495 19.73 5.31 11.27
C ILE A 495 20.36 3.97 10.86
N GLY A 496 20.04 3.56 9.64
CA GLY A 496 20.58 2.41 8.96
C GLY A 496 19.75 1.15 9.17
N ASP A 497 19.60 0.39 8.09
CA ASP A 497 18.74 -0.79 8.02
C ASP A 497 19.49 -2.10 8.31
N GLY A 498 20.76 -2.03 8.72
CA GLY A 498 21.63 -3.20 8.92
C GLY A 498 22.51 -3.53 7.71
N TYR A 499 22.18 -3.02 6.53
CA TYR A 499 22.97 -3.14 5.30
C TYR A 499 23.60 -1.81 4.89
N HIS A 500 22.82 -0.73 4.99
CA HIS A 500 23.16 0.61 4.57
C HIS A 500 22.93 1.59 5.72
N ASN A 501 23.73 2.64 5.77
CA ASN A 501 23.59 3.72 6.77
C ASN A 501 22.92 4.97 6.18
N THR A 502 22.65 5.00 4.88
CA THR A 502 22.02 6.10 4.15
C THR A 502 21.40 5.57 2.86
N THR A 503 20.42 6.29 2.29
CA THR A 503 19.94 6.03 0.93
C THR A 503 21.09 6.07 -0.08
N ARG A 504 20.93 5.40 -1.21
CA ARG A 504 21.82 5.43 -2.38
C ARG A 504 22.06 6.86 -2.87
N TYR A 505 21.04 7.73 -2.80
CA TYR A 505 21.20 9.17 -3.07
C TYR A 505 21.98 9.90 -1.99
N GLY A 506 21.88 9.46 -0.73
CA GLY A 506 22.67 9.97 0.38
C GLY A 506 24.13 9.55 0.30
N GLU A 507 24.46 8.46 -0.39
CA GLU A 507 25.84 8.03 -0.63
C GLU A 507 26.63 9.03 -1.47
N ASP A 508 25.96 9.71 -2.40
CA ASP A 508 26.52 10.75 -3.28
C ASP A 508 26.72 12.09 -2.57
N LEU A 509 26.15 12.29 -1.38
CA LEU A 509 26.33 13.51 -0.60
C LEU A 509 27.68 13.53 0.13
N PRO A 510 28.31 14.71 0.30
CA PRO A 510 29.49 14.87 1.14
C PRO A 510 29.29 14.26 2.54
N MET A 511 30.37 13.74 3.13
CA MET A 511 30.30 13.08 4.45
C MET A 511 29.83 14.01 5.57
N ASP A 512 30.05 15.32 5.41
CA ASP A 512 29.63 16.38 6.33
C ASP A 512 28.26 17.00 5.97
N ASP A 513 27.58 16.51 4.93
CA ASP A 513 26.24 16.97 4.58
C ASP A 513 25.24 16.52 5.67
N PRO A 514 24.52 17.47 6.31
CA PRO A 514 23.60 17.14 7.38
C PRO A 514 22.42 16.26 6.93
N ARG A 515 22.07 16.24 5.64
CA ARG A 515 21.02 15.36 5.12
C ARG A 515 21.45 13.90 5.05
N ARG A 516 22.75 13.60 4.95
CA ARG A 516 23.23 12.21 4.79
C ARG A 516 22.75 11.30 5.91
N GLY A 517 22.81 11.76 7.16
CA GLY A 517 22.28 11.02 8.32
C GLY A 517 20.75 10.93 8.31
N SER A 518 20.08 12.04 7.96
CA SER A 518 18.63 12.10 7.79
C SER A 518 18.11 11.01 6.83
N LEU A 519 18.78 10.92 5.67
CA LEU A 519 18.49 9.97 4.61
C LEU A 519 18.74 8.50 4.99
N GLY A 520 19.41 8.23 6.12
CA GLY A 520 19.60 6.88 6.63
C GLY A 520 18.48 6.37 7.53
N THR A 521 17.45 7.18 7.78
CA THR A 521 16.39 6.79 8.70
C THR A 521 15.46 5.76 8.06
N VAL A 522 15.27 4.60 8.71
CA VAL A 522 14.36 3.55 8.20
C VAL A 522 12.91 3.90 8.49
N TYR A 523 12.62 4.36 9.70
CA TYR A 523 11.30 4.85 10.14
C TYR A 523 11.47 6.15 10.92
N ARG A 524 10.77 7.22 10.52
CA ARG A 524 10.81 8.50 11.25
C ARG A 524 9.94 8.46 12.50
N ASN A 525 8.78 7.85 12.35
CA ASN A 525 7.82 7.61 13.40
C ASN A 525 7.14 6.29 13.04
N TRP A 526 5.82 6.27 12.92
CA TRP A 526 5.11 5.19 12.26
C TRP A 526 5.23 5.26 10.73
N HIS A 527 5.61 6.41 10.14
CA HIS A 527 5.94 6.50 8.71
C HIS A 527 7.31 5.91 8.39
N PRO A 528 7.47 5.22 7.23
CA PRO A 528 8.79 4.93 6.68
C PRO A 528 9.59 6.21 6.51
N GLY A 529 10.87 6.17 6.87
CA GLY A 529 11.82 7.23 6.59
C GLY A 529 12.39 7.11 5.16
N PRO A 530 13.36 7.96 4.78
CA PRO A 530 13.89 7.98 3.41
C PRO A 530 14.48 6.65 2.98
N LEU A 531 15.15 5.92 3.90
CA LEU A 531 15.73 4.61 3.61
C LEU A 531 14.65 3.52 3.46
N GLY A 532 13.61 3.57 4.30
CA GLY A 532 12.45 2.68 4.15
C GLY A 532 11.72 2.90 2.81
N PHE A 533 11.52 4.16 2.42
CA PHE A 533 10.95 4.51 1.13
C PHE A 533 11.84 4.16 -0.06
N GLN A 534 13.17 4.22 0.08
CA GLN A 534 14.07 3.75 -0.97
C GLN A 534 13.87 2.25 -1.22
N ILE A 535 13.77 1.43 -0.17
CA ILE A 535 13.57 -0.01 -0.32
C ILE A 535 12.28 -0.30 -1.08
N ALA A 536 11.19 0.44 -0.79
CA ALA A 536 9.94 0.33 -1.54
C ALA A 536 10.11 0.74 -3.00
N SER A 537 10.71 1.91 -3.26
CA SER A 537 11.01 2.40 -4.60
C SER A 537 11.84 1.39 -5.41
N ASP A 538 12.93 0.89 -4.83
CA ASP A 538 13.83 -0.05 -5.48
C ASP A 538 13.15 -1.40 -5.73
N ALA A 539 12.29 -1.87 -4.82
CA ALA A 539 11.53 -3.11 -5.02
C ALA A 539 10.56 -3.02 -6.21
N PHE A 540 9.81 -1.92 -6.29
CA PHE A 540 8.95 -1.65 -7.44
C PHE A 540 9.76 -1.50 -8.73
N ALA A 541 10.84 -0.72 -8.71
CA ALA A 541 11.70 -0.53 -9.87
C ALA A 541 12.30 -1.85 -10.37
N TYR A 542 12.78 -2.70 -9.46
CA TYR A 542 13.36 -3.99 -9.79
C TYR A 542 12.35 -4.90 -10.50
N VAL A 543 11.15 -5.05 -9.94
CA VAL A 543 10.07 -5.86 -10.55
C VAL A 543 9.68 -5.31 -11.92
N TYR A 544 9.46 -4.00 -12.04
CA TYR A 544 9.04 -3.38 -13.30
C TYR A 544 10.08 -3.51 -14.41
N VAL A 545 11.35 -3.27 -14.08
CA VAL A 545 12.45 -3.36 -15.05
C VAL A 545 12.67 -4.80 -15.49
N ARG A 546 12.55 -5.78 -14.60
CA ARG A 546 12.61 -7.21 -14.97
C ARG A 546 11.45 -7.61 -15.87
N GLY A 547 10.23 -7.15 -15.58
CA GLY A 547 9.07 -7.33 -16.46
C GLY A 547 9.28 -6.70 -17.85
N LEU A 548 9.87 -5.50 -17.89
CA LEU A 548 10.23 -4.82 -19.14
C LEU A 548 11.29 -5.58 -19.94
N LEU A 549 12.31 -6.15 -19.29
CA LEU A 549 13.32 -6.96 -19.96
C LEU A 549 12.70 -8.19 -20.65
N ILE A 550 11.79 -8.90 -19.98
CA ILE A 550 11.05 -10.01 -20.56
C ILE A 550 10.22 -9.54 -21.77
N ALA A 551 9.54 -8.39 -21.65
CA ALA A 551 8.80 -7.80 -22.76
C ALA A 551 9.71 -7.52 -23.98
N LEU A 552 10.87 -6.89 -23.77
CA LEU A 552 11.84 -6.59 -24.83
C LEU A 552 12.37 -7.86 -25.51
N ASP A 553 12.58 -8.95 -24.76
CA ASP A 553 13.01 -10.24 -25.32
C ASP A 553 11.95 -10.90 -26.21
N ILE A 554 10.68 -10.76 -25.86
CA ILE A 554 9.57 -11.23 -26.68
C ILE A 554 9.46 -10.38 -27.95
N ILE A 555 9.52 -9.04 -27.81
CA ILE A 555 9.46 -8.09 -28.93
C ILE A 555 10.61 -8.34 -29.91
N GLU A 556 11.84 -8.47 -29.43
CA GLU A 556 13.01 -8.70 -30.29
C GLU A 556 12.87 -9.99 -31.10
N ARG A 557 12.38 -11.08 -30.48
CA ARG A 557 12.11 -12.35 -31.17
C ARG A 557 11.08 -12.18 -32.27
N ASP A 558 9.99 -11.47 -31.99
CA ASP A 558 8.95 -11.23 -32.99
C ASP A 558 9.50 -10.40 -34.16
N MET A 559 10.23 -9.31 -33.88
CA MET A 559 10.90 -8.50 -34.91
C MET A 559 11.87 -9.33 -35.77
N LYS A 560 12.72 -10.15 -35.14
CA LYS A 560 13.69 -11.03 -35.85
C LYS A 560 12.99 -12.10 -36.70
N SER A 561 11.82 -12.57 -36.28
CA SER A 561 11.02 -13.54 -37.03
C SER A 561 10.18 -12.92 -38.16
N GLY A 562 10.27 -11.60 -38.37
CA GLY A 562 9.47 -10.87 -39.35
C GLY A 562 7.99 -10.77 -38.99
N LYS A 563 7.62 -11.05 -37.74
CA LYS A 563 6.25 -10.86 -37.24
C LYS A 563 6.04 -9.38 -36.94
N ASN A 564 4.85 -8.90 -37.28
CA ASN A 564 4.42 -7.59 -36.84
C ASN A 564 4.18 -7.61 -35.33
N VAL A 565 5.00 -6.89 -34.58
CA VAL A 565 4.92 -6.79 -33.12
C VAL A 565 3.56 -6.25 -32.68
N LEU A 566 2.99 -5.29 -33.42
CA LEU A 566 1.72 -4.68 -33.06
C LEU A 566 0.56 -5.67 -33.12
N ASP A 567 0.60 -6.62 -34.05
CA ASP A 567 -0.46 -7.63 -34.19
C ASP A 567 -0.50 -8.56 -32.97
N ARG A 568 0.63 -8.83 -32.34
CA ARG A 568 0.69 -9.67 -31.13
C ARG A 568 0.08 -8.96 -29.92
N TRP A 569 0.44 -7.69 -29.72
CA TRP A 569 0.07 -6.96 -28.50
C TRP A 569 -1.27 -6.21 -28.60
N PHE A 570 -1.72 -5.87 -29.81
CA PHE A 570 -2.94 -5.09 -30.07
C PHE A 570 -3.93 -5.76 -31.04
N GLY A 571 -3.58 -6.90 -31.66
CA GLY A 571 -4.36 -7.49 -32.75
C GLY A 571 -5.79 -7.91 -32.39
N VAL A 572 -6.05 -8.23 -31.12
CA VAL A 572 -7.40 -8.57 -30.64
C VAL A 572 -8.28 -7.34 -30.49
N ASP A 573 -7.71 -6.23 -30.00
CA ASP A 573 -8.44 -4.97 -29.83
C ASP A 573 -8.82 -4.40 -31.20
N ARG A 574 -7.92 -4.48 -32.20
CA ARG A 574 -8.24 -4.12 -33.59
C ARG A 574 -9.32 -5.01 -34.20
N GLN A 575 -9.31 -6.31 -33.92
CA GLN A 575 -10.33 -7.22 -34.46
C GLN A 575 -11.70 -7.00 -33.84
N LEU A 576 -11.82 -6.65 -32.55
CA LEU A 576 -13.13 -6.36 -31.95
C LEU A 576 -13.78 -5.10 -32.52
N TYR A 577 -12.99 -4.07 -32.85
CA TYR A 577 -13.50 -2.90 -33.58
C TYR A 577 -13.82 -3.22 -35.06
N ALA A 578 -13.01 -4.04 -35.72
CA ALA A 578 -13.22 -4.38 -37.13
C ALA A 578 -14.34 -5.41 -37.36
N THR A 579 -14.57 -6.33 -36.42
CA THR A 579 -15.56 -7.42 -36.58
C THR A 579 -17.00 -7.01 -36.26
N SER A 580 -17.23 -5.79 -35.78
CA SER A 580 -18.55 -5.15 -35.74
C SER A 580 -19.14 -4.89 -37.15
N MET A 581 -18.31 -4.90 -38.20
CA MET A 581 -18.78 -4.63 -39.57
C MET A 581 -18.76 -5.80 -40.57
N ASP A 582 -18.11 -6.94 -40.30
CA ASP A 582 -17.99 -7.96 -41.37
C ASP A 582 -17.86 -9.41 -40.88
N HIS A 583 -19.00 -10.03 -40.54
CA HIS A 583 -19.05 -11.36 -39.90
C HIS A 583 -19.31 -12.55 -40.86
N ARG A 584 -18.92 -12.47 -42.14
CA ARG A 584 -19.38 -13.48 -43.12
C ARG A 584 -18.39 -14.27 -43.95
N ARG A 585 -17.07 -14.12 -43.83
CA ARG A 585 -16.16 -14.97 -44.63
C ARG A 585 -14.90 -15.45 -43.93
N SER A 586 -14.76 -16.76 -43.98
CA SER A 586 -13.52 -17.55 -43.98
C SER A 586 -13.15 -18.19 -42.64
N ARG A 587 -13.59 -19.45 -42.53
CA ARG A 587 -13.27 -20.41 -41.49
C ARG A 587 -12.51 -21.56 -42.18
N THR A 588 -11.24 -21.33 -42.50
CA THR A 588 -10.31 -22.39 -42.94
C THR A 588 -8.99 -22.22 -42.20
N ASP A 589 -8.93 -22.87 -41.04
CA ASP A 589 -7.92 -23.87 -40.71
C ASP A 589 -6.45 -23.50 -40.99
N SER A 590 -5.80 -22.91 -39.99
CA SER A 590 -4.34 -23.07 -39.80
C SER A 590 -4.03 -23.23 -38.31
N SER A 591 -3.82 -24.48 -37.92
CA SER A 591 -3.39 -24.91 -36.58
C SER A 591 -1.90 -24.66 -36.32
N PHE A 592 -1.30 -23.63 -36.94
CA PHE A 592 0.05 -23.22 -36.59
C PHE A 592 0.00 -22.58 -35.21
N GLY A 593 0.53 -23.30 -34.21
CA GLY A 593 0.58 -22.94 -32.79
C GLY A 593 0.76 -21.44 -32.58
N ARG A 594 -0.37 -20.74 -32.45
CA ARG A 594 -0.36 -19.30 -32.21
C ARG A 594 0.13 -19.15 -30.79
N ARG A 595 1.32 -18.57 -30.65
CA ARG A 595 1.90 -18.09 -29.39
C ARG A 595 1.02 -16.96 -28.86
N HIS A 596 -0.13 -17.32 -28.29
CA HIS A 596 -1.03 -16.37 -27.69
C HIS A 596 -0.44 -15.99 -26.34
N LEU A 597 0.04 -14.75 -26.24
CA LEU A 597 0.10 -14.12 -24.94
C LEU A 597 -1.29 -14.21 -24.32
N MET A 598 -1.31 -14.36 -23.00
CA MET A 598 -2.56 -14.45 -22.27
C MET A 598 -3.48 -13.29 -22.67
N ARG A 599 -4.62 -13.63 -23.25
CA ARG A 599 -5.66 -12.66 -23.52
C ARG A 599 -6.24 -12.28 -22.16
N PHE A 600 -6.07 -11.03 -21.76
CA PHE A 600 -6.79 -10.55 -20.58
C PHE A 600 -8.28 -10.72 -20.84
N PRO A 601 -9.02 -11.33 -19.90
CA PRO A 601 -10.46 -11.39 -20.02
C PRO A 601 -10.99 -9.98 -20.25
N PRO A 602 -12.05 -9.79 -21.05
CA PRO A 602 -12.77 -8.53 -21.04
C PRO A 602 -13.16 -8.19 -19.58
N PRO A 603 -13.28 -6.90 -19.23
CA PRO A 603 -13.71 -6.52 -17.88
C PRO A 603 -15.02 -7.20 -17.44
N ASP A 604 -15.90 -7.52 -18.38
CA ASP A 604 -17.18 -8.21 -18.13
C ASP A 604 -17.02 -9.70 -17.74
N ASP A 605 -15.84 -10.29 -17.96
CA ASP A 605 -15.51 -11.69 -17.61
C ASP A 605 -14.74 -11.78 -16.28
N MET A 606 -14.78 -10.74 -15.43
CA MET A 606 -14.19 -10.80 -14.09
C MET A 606 -14.87 -11.87 -13.21
N PRO A 607 -14.15 -12.52 -12.28
CA PRO A 607 -14.75 -13.44 -11.33
C PRO A 607 -15.85 -12.75 -10.51
N GLU A 608 -16.75 -13.53 -9.91
CA GLU A 608 -17.69 -12.97 -8.94
C GLU A 608 -16.93 -12.29 -7.78
N PRO A 609 -17.41 -11.13 -7.29
CA PRO A 609 -16.83 -10.48 -6.13
C PRO A 609 -16.72 -11.40 -4.91
N LEU A 610 -15.58 -11.37 -4.25
CA LEU A 610 -15.30 -12.14 -3.03
C LEU A 610 -15.78 -11.41 -1.77
N PHE A 611 -15.60 -10.09 -1.71
CA PHE A 611 -15.77 -9.27 -0.53
C PHE A 611 -16.68 -8.06 -0.77
N CYS A 612 -16.56 -7.40 -1.93
CA CYS A 612 -17.37 -6.21 -2.22
C CYS A 612 -18.80 -6.53 -2.62
N ASP A 613 -19.72 -5.59 -2.34
CA ASP A 613 -21.12 -5.69 -2.77
C ASP A 613 -21.18 -5.76 -4.31
N PRO A 614 -21.68 -6.85 -4.90
CA PRO A 614 -21.77 -6.99 -6.36
C PRO A 614 -22.57 -5.86 -7.02
N LEU A 615 -23.48 -5.20 -6.29
CA LEU A 615 -24.22 -4.03 -6.78
C LEU A 615 -23.28 -2.88 -7.17
N TYR A 616 -22.17 -2.69 -6.44
CA TYR A 616 -21.26 -1.57 -6.63
C TYR A 616 -19.99 -1.95 -7.38
N CYS A 617 -19.52 -3.19 -7.25
CA CYS A 617 -18.23 -3.58 -7.84
C CYS A 617 -18.34 -4.41 -9.13
N SER A 618 -19.54 -4.82 -9.55
CA SER A 618 -19.77 -5.46 -10.85
C SER A 618 -20.36 -4.51 -11.91
N VAL A 619 -20.20 -3.19 -11.72
CA VAL A 619 -20.63 -2.19 -12.72
C VAL A 619 -19.63 -2.11 -13.88
N PRO A 620 -20.07 -1.74 -15.10
CA PRO A 620 -19.20 -1.76 -16.29
C PRO A 620 -18.28 -0.54 -16.43
N HIS A 621 -18.20 0.32 -15.41
CA HIS A 621 -17.39 1.54 -15.40
C HIS A 621 -16.96 1.88 -13.97
N PRO A 622 -15.80 2.54 -13.76
CA PRO A 622 -15.45 3.05 -12.44
C PRO A 622 -16.46 4.14 -12.01
N PRO A 623 -16.61 4.39 -10.69
CA PRO A 623 -17.45 5.47 -10.18
C PRO A 623 -17.02 6.83 -10.72
N SER A 624 -17.99 7.72 -10.81
CA SER A 624 -17.76 9.12 -11.18
C SER A 624 -17.63 9.93 -9.91
N CYS A 625 -16.53 10.65 -9.78
CA CYS A 625 -16.24 11.45 -8.59
C CYS A 625 -15.80 12.86 -8.97
N LEU A 626 -16.14 13.82 -8.11
CA LEU A 626 -15.50 15.12 -8.01
C LEU A 626 -14.89 15.21 -6.61
N ASN A 627 -13.56 15.24 -6.55
CA ASN A 627 -12.78 15.39 -5.32
C ASN A 627 -12.20 16.80 -5.26
N TYR A 628 -12.45 17.51 -4.16
CA TYR A 628 -11.90 18.85 -3.91
C TYR A 628 -10.58 18.80 -3.11
N GLU A 629 -10.23 17.64 -2.56
CA GLU A 629 -8.92 17.43 -1.93
C GLU A 629 -7.81 17.43 -2.98
N ARG A 630 -6.57 17.67 -2.55
CA ARG A 630 -5.40 17.76 -3.44
C ARG A 630 -4.27 16.87 -2.99
N PRO A 631 -3.50 16.33 -3.95
CA PRO A 631 -3.62 16.56 -5.39
C PRO A 631 -4.53 15.54 -6.10
N THR A 632 -5.20 15.99 -7.15
CA THR A 632 -5.97 15.14 -8.10
C THR A 632 -5.43 15.34 -9.52
N PHE A 633 -5.22 14.26 -10.26
CA PHE A 633 -4.57 14.31 -11.58
C PHE A 633 -5.50 14.01 -12.76
N GLY A 634 -6.68 13.45 -12.48
CA GLY A 634 -7.69 13.10 -13.46
C GLY A 634 -8.68 14.22 -13.76
N ILE A 635 -9.56 13.96 -14.72
CA ILE A 635 -10.71 14.83 -15.01
C ILE A 635 -11.86 14.38 -14.10
N PRO A 636 -12.57 15.30 -13.42
CA PRO A 636 -13.68 14.93 -12.57
C PRO A 636 -14.81 14.30 -13.40
N GLY A 637 -15.39 13.23 -12.86
CA GLY A 637 -16.52 12.54 -13.48
C GLY A 637 -17.86 13.24 -13.23
N ILE A 638 -17.91 14.18 -12.28
CA ILE A 638 -19.08 14.98 -11.92
C ILE A 638 -18.74 16.45 -12.17
N ALA A 639 -19.63 17.17 -12.84
CA ALA A 639 -19.44 18.58 -13.14
C ALA A 639 -20.23 19.47 -12.17
N VAL A 640 -19.65 20.61 -11.79
CA VAL A 640 -20.41 21.67 -11.09
C VAL A 640 -21.20 22.44 -12.12
N ARG A 641 -22.53 22.41 -12.01
CA ARG A 641 -23.46 23.10 -12.92
C ARG A 641 -23.80 24.50 -12.44
N ALA A 642 -24.03 24.67 -11.14
CA ALA A 642 -24.28 25.96 -10.52
C ALA A 642 -23.62 26.01 -9.14
N GLN A 643 -22.99 27.14 -8.83
CA GLN A 643 -22.33 27.40 -7.55
C GLN A 643 -22.72 28.81 -7.14
N SER A 644 -23.57 28.93 -6.12
CA SER A 644 -24.03 30.24 -5.61
C SER A 644 -22.92 30.95 -4.82
N ASN A 645 -23.05 31.10 -3.50
CA ASN A 645 -22.03 31.76 -2.66
C ASN A 645 -21.02 30.77 -2.05
N TRP A 646 -20.99 29.54 -2.56
CA TRP A 646 -20.05 28.51 -2.10
C TRP A 646 -18.63 28.84 -2.53
N THR A 647 -17.67 28.57 -1.65
CA THR A 647 -16.25 28.81 -1.89
C THR A 647 -15.47 27.50 -1.85
N ILE A 648 -14.49 27.35 -2.75
CA ILE A 648 -13.55 26.23 -2.68
C ILE A 648 -12.43 26.63 -1.71
N TRP A 649 -12.15 25.75 -0.76
CA TRP A 649 -11.13 25.91 0.26
C TRP A 649 -10.13 24.75 0.17
N HIS A 650 -8.86 25.05 0.47
CA HIS A 650 -7.83 24.04 0.69
C HIS A 650 -7.00 24.47 1.90
N GLU A 651 -6.50 23.48 2.63
CA GLU A 651 -5.52 23.70 3.68
C GLU A 651 -4.21 24.21 3.08
N ASP A 652 -3.56 25.14 3.79
CA ASP A 652 -2.24 25.63 3.41
C ASP A 652 -1.19 24.52 3.66
N ASN A 653 -0.52 24.07 2.60
CA ASN A 653 0.52 23.04 2.65
C ASN A 653 1.92 23.62 2.40
N SER A 654 2.34 24.55 3.27
CA SER A 654 3.67 25.17 3.20
C SER A 654 4.81 24.14 3.19
N TRP A 655 6.03 24.55 2.82
CA TRP A 655 7.14 23.60 2.66
C TRP A 655 7.48 22.76 3.90
N ASN A 656 7.11 23.22 5.09
CA ASN A 656 7.30 22.53 6.37
C ASN A 656 6.06 21.74 6.83
N TYR A 657 4.94 21.81 6.10
CA TYR A 657 3.75 21.02 6.34
C TYR A 657 4.08 19.54 6.18
N MET A 658 3.78 18.74 7.21
CA MET A 658 4.01 17.29 7.26
C MET A 658 5.46 16.85 6.97
N VAL A 659 6.44 17.77 7.05
CA VAL A 659 7.86 17.44 7.00
C VAL A 659 8.37 17.21 8.41
N GLY A 660 9.10 16.11 8.62
CA GLY A 660 9.63 15.76 9.93
C GLY A 660 10.56 16.84 10.50
N LYS A 661 10.49 17.10 11.81
CA LYS A 661 11.24 18.18 12.51
C LYS A 661 12.74 18.19 12.18
N VAL A 662 13.35 17.02 12.00
CA VAL A 662 14.77 16.87 11.64
C VAL A 662 15.04 17.50 10.27
N ASP A 663 14.26 17.14 9.26
CA ASP A 663 14.42 17.65 7.90
C ASP A 663 14.04 19.14 7.83
N THR A 664 12.99 19.57 8.53
CA THR A 664 12.66 21.00 8.64
C THR A 664 13.83 21.83 9.16
N LYS A 665 14.52 21.35 10.21
CA LYS A 665 15.68 22.03 10.77
C LYS A 665 16.84 22.09 9.79
N ILE A 666 17.09 20.99 9.06
CA ILE A 666 18.15 20.92 8.05
C ILE A 666 17.84 21.89 6.91
N ILE A 667 16.67 21.79 6.28
CA ILE A 667 16.26 22.61 5.13
C ILE A 667 16.26 24.10 5.50
N LYS A 668 15.70 24.46 6.65
CA LYS A 668 15.72 25.84 7.16
C LYS A 668 17.14 26.37 7.35
N SER A 669 18.08 25.51 7.74
CA SER A 669 19.48 25.90 7.91
C SER A 669 20.22 26.10 6.59
N LEU A 670 19.80 25.40 5.53
CA LEU A 670 20.34 25.58 4.18
C LEU A 670 19.96 26.94 3.59
N ARG A 671 18.80 27.51 3.98
CA ARG A 671 18.25 28.77 3.45
C ARG A 671 18.17 28.77 1.92
N ASP A 672 17.76 27.64 1.36
CA ASP A 672 17.66 27.41 -0.08
C ASP A 672 16.18 27.23 -0.47
N PRO A 673 15.56 28.21 -1.14
CA PRO A 673 14.17 28.13 -1.60
C PRO A 673 13.91 26.96 -2.55
N ALA A 674 14.94 26.47 -3.27
CA ALA A 674 14.79 25.29 -4.11
C ALA A 674 14.55 24.03 -3.29
N TRP A 675 15.16 23.91 -2.11
CA TRP A 675 14.91 22.81 -1.17
C TRP A 675 13.54 22.92 -0.51
N GLU A 676 13.13 24.14 -0.12
CA GLU A 676 11.77 24.38 0.38
C GLU A 676 10.73 23.92 -0.65
N THR A 677 10.91 24.31 -1.92
CA THR A 677 10.02 23.89 -3.02
C THR A 677 10.03 22.36 -3.23
N LYS A 678 11.21 21.73 -3.24
CA LYS A 678 11.35 20.27 -3.42
C LYS A 678 10.74 19.47 -2.27
N CYS A 679 10.76 20.01 -1.06
CA CYS A 679 10.25 19.33 0.13
C CYS A 679 8.77 19.62 0.42
N SER A 680 8.18 20.63 -0.23
CA SER A 680 6.76 20.93 -0.12
C SER A 680 5.92 19.76 -0.61
N HIS A 681 5.12 19.22 0.30
CA HIS A 681 4.14 18.18 0.00
C HIS A 681 3.02 18.73 -0.90
N LEU A 682 2.43 17.83 -1.69
CA LEU A 682 1.26 18.18 -2.50
C LEU A 682 -0.06 17.95 -1.78
N ASP A 683 -0.04 17.07 -0.77
CA ASP A 683 -1.18 16.77 0.08
C ASP A 683 -1.73 18.07 0.67
N ALA A 684 -3.01 18.30 0.47
CA ALA A 684 -3.78 19.36 1.08
C ALA A 684 -5.23 18.92 1.15
N CYS A 685 -5.76 18.85 2.36
CA CYS A 685 -7.19 18.67 2.54
C CYS A 685 -7.94 19.82 1.84
N GLY A 686 -9.11 19.51 1.29
CA GLY A 686 -9.88 20.47 0.52
C GLY A 686 -11.37 20.20 0.55
N GLY A 687 -12.13 21.21 0.16
CA GLY A 687 -13.59 21.11 0.13
C GLY A 687 -14.25 22.32 -0.50
N ILE A 688 -15.52 22.15 -0.83
CA ILE A 688 -16.42 23.26 -1.16
C ILE A 688 -17.29 23.58 0.05
N MET A 689 -17.29 24.83 0.49
CA MET A 689 -17.92 25.25 1.73
C MET A 689 -18.93 26.38 1.57
N SER A 690 -19.90 26.39 2.47
CA SER A 690 -20.74 27.54 2.79
C SER A 690 -20.51 27.92 4.24
N SER A 691 -20.14 29.17 4.50
CA SER A 691 -19.87 29.69 5.85
C SER A 691 -21.10 30.26 6.56
N ASP A 692 -22.18 30.47 5.81
CA ASP A 692 -23.42 31.02 6.35
C ASP A 692 -24.63 30.50 5.57
N SER A 693 -25.81 30.93 6.00
CA SER A 693 -27.08 30.54 5.41
C SER A 693 -27.35 31.14 4.03
N THR A 694 -26.55 32.13 3.60
CA THR A 694 -26.63 32.75 2.27
C THR A 694 -25.93 31.95 1.19
N GLY A 695 -25.36 30.77 1.53
CA GLY A 695 -24.70 29.85 0.61
C GLY A 695 -25.48 29.55 -0.66
N GLY A 696 -26.80 29.53 -0.56
CA GLY A 696 -27.71 29.26 -1.66
C GLY A 696 -27.59 27.82 -2.15
N THR A 697 -27.71 27.62 -3.46
CA THR A 697 -27.70 26.30 -4.08
C THR A 697 -26.35 25.98 -4.70
N LEU A 698 -25.89 24.76 -4.45
CA LEU A 698 -24.81 24.07 -5.17
C LEU A 698 -25.41 22.93 -5.99
N GLU A 699 -25.22 22.94 -7.30
CA GLU A 699 -25.81 21.96 -8.22
C GLU A 699 -24.71 21.22 -8.99
N TYR A 700 -24.80 19.89 -8.99
CA TYR A 700 -23.93 18.98 -9.71
C TYR A 700 -24.68 18.29 -10.84
N ASP A 701 -24.01 18.16 -11.98
CA ASP A 701 -24.44 17.28 -13.07
C ASP A 701 -23.79 15.91 -12.89
N LEU A 702 -24.60 14.92 -12.52
CA LEU A 702 -24.18 13.54 -12.33
C LEU A 702 -24.26 12.81 -13.68
N PRO A 703 -23.26 11.99 -14.04
CA PRO A 703 -23.19 11.36 -15.34
C PRO A 703 -24.20 10.20 -15.45
N ALA A 704 -25.46 10.51 -15.73
CA ALA A 704 -26.58 9.57 -15.78
C ALA A 704 -26.26 8.31 -16.60
N SER A 705 -25.60 8.46 -17.76
CA SER A 705 -25.20 7.35 -18.63
C SER A 705 -24.30 6.32 -17.91
N ARG A 706 -23.49 6.77 -16.95
CA ARG A 706 -22.58 5.98 -16.12
C ARG A 706 -23.08 5.78 -14.68
N MET A 707 -24.36 6.04 -14.41
CA MET A 707 -24.96 5.64 -13.14
C MET A 707 -25.74 4.35 -13.38
N THR A 708 -25.17 3.21 -13.02
CA THR A 708 -25.80 1.89 -13.19
C THR A 708 -26.30 1.33 -11.87
N ALA A 709 -25.59 1.58 -10.77
CA ALA A 709 -26.04 1.16 -9.44
C ALA A 709 -27.12 2.09 -8.87
N GLY A 710 -27.02 3.39 -9.17
CA GLY A 710 -27.83 4.45 -8.56
C GLY A 710 -27.33 4.84 -7.17
N LEU A 711 -26.04 4.65 -6.89
CA LEU A 711 -25.43 5.07 -5.64
C LEU A 711 -25.01 6.53 -5.75
N ILE A 712 -25.37 7.33 -4.75
CA ILE A 712 -24.94 8.72 -4.59
C ILE A 712 -24.54 8.91 -3.14
N PHE A 713 -23.33 9.41 -2.89
CA PHE A 713 -22.92 9.84 -1.56
C PHE A 713 -22.03 11.09 -1.62
N VAL A 714 -21.99 11.81 -0.51
CA VAL A 714 -21.18 12.99 -0.31
C VAL A 714 -20.31 12.79 0.92
N CYS A 715 -19.06 13.23 0.87
CA CYS A 715 -18.16 13.23 2.01
C CYS A 715 -17.89 14.65 2.47
N VAL A 716 -17.66 14.81 3.77
CA VAL A 716 -17.48 16.12 4.39
C VAL A 716 -16.09 16.24 4.99
N TYR A 717 -15.59 17.47 5.07
CA TYR A 717 -14.35 17.79 5.76
C TYR A 717 -14.64 18.42 7.13
N PRO A 718 -13.86 18.12 8.18
CA PRO A 718 -12.72 17.18 8.26
C PRO A 718 -13.14 15.71 8.52
N GLY A 719 -14.33 15.31 8.08
CA GLY A 719 -14.87 13.97 8.31
C GLY A 719 -15.33 13.70 9.75
N LYS A 720 -15.26 14.69 10.65
CA LYS A 720 -15.85 14.66 12.00
C LYS A 720 -17.21 15.37 11.99
N GLY A 721 -18.14 14.92 12.85
CA GLY A 721 -19.43 15.60 13.04
C GLY A 721 -20.41 15.51 11.86
N VAL A 722 -20.23 14.54 10.95
CA VAL A 722 -21.02 14.39 9.72
C VAL A 722 -22.52 14.30 9.97
N GLU A 723 -22.92 13.57 11.03
CA GLU A 723 -24.32 13.48 11.42
C GLU A 723 -24.90 14.86 11.75
N GLY A 724 -24.18 15.67 12.53
CA GLY A 724 -24.59 17.03 12.89
C GLY A 724 -24.59 17.97 11.69
N MET A 725 -23.57 17.90 10.85
CA MET A 725 -23.41 18.78 9.68
C MET A 725 -24.44 18.50 8.58
N VAL A 726 -24.81 17.23 8.38
CA VAL A 726 -25.62 16.80 7.23
C VAL A 726 -26.93 16.14 7.63
N LEU A 727 -26.91 15.06 8.40
CA LEU A 727 -28.10 14.23 8.65
C LEU A 727 -29.12 14.92 9.57
N GLN A 728 -28.62 15.54 10.64
CA GLN A 728 -29.41 16.20 11.68
C GLN A 728 -29.62 17.69 11.38
N ASN A 729 -28.85 18.26 10.46
CA ASN A 729 -28.94 19.68 10.08
C ASN A 729 -30.24 19.97 9.32
N PRO A 730 -31.23 20.69 9.87
CA PRO A 730 -32.48 20.96 9.18
C PRO A 730 -32.34 21.96 8.02
N TYR A 731 -31.23 22.69 7.96
CA TYR A 731 -31.00 23.76 6.98
C TYR A 731 -30.33 23.25 5.70
N VAL A 732 -29.72 22.07 5.71
CA VAL A 732 -29.16 21.43 4.51
C VAL A 732 -30.24 20.57 3.85
N THR A 733 -30.57 20.79 2.58
CA THR A 733 -31.52 19.95 1.84
C THR A 733 -30.87 19.40 0.57
N PHE A 734 -31.01 18.10 0.33
CA PHE A 734 -30.58 17.46 -0.91
C PHE A 734 -31.77 17.26 -1.82
N LYS A 735 -31.61 17.58 -3.11
CA LYS A 735 -32.61 17.34 -4.14
C LYS A 735 -31.96 16.56 -5.29
N LEU A 736 -32.68 15.57 -5.80
CA LEU A 736 -32.31 14.85 -7.01
C LEU A 736 -33.36 15.13 -8.08
N ASN A 737 -32.97 15.74 -9.18
CA ASN A 737 -33.87 16.23 -10.25
C ASN A 737 -35.01 17.09 -9.68
N GLY A 738 -34.68 17.99 -8.74
CA GLY A 738 -35.62 18.88 -8.07
C GLY A 738 -36.51 18.23 -7.00
N ARG A 739 -36.45 16.90 -6.81
CA ARG A 739 -37.20 16.19 -5.76
C ARG A 739 -36.36 16.10 -4.49
N THR A 740 -36.89 16.58 -3.37
CA THR A 740 -36.20 16.49 -2.07
C THR A 740 -35.99 15.03 -1.65
N LEU A 741 -34.75 14.68 -1.36
CA LEU A 741 -34.38 13.37 -0.83
C LEU A 741 -34.79 13.27 0.65
N ASN A 742 -35.32 12.12 1.05
CA ASN A 742 -35.73 11.90 2.43
C ASN A 742 -34.50 11.62 3.31
N LYS A 743 -34.15 12.54 4.21
CA LYS A 743 -33.03 12.35 5.15
C LYS A 743 -33.19 11.12 6.04
N SER A 744 -34.41 10.65 6.30
CA SER A 744 -34.61 9.46 7.14
C SER A 744 -34.16 8.16 6.47
N THR A 745 -33.85 8.17 5.18
CA THR A 745 -33.30 7.01 4.46
C THR A 745 -31.80 7.14 4.21
N MET A 746 -31.19 8.26 4.59
CA MET A 746 -29.75 8.49 4.46
C MET A 746 -29.00 7.85 5.63
N ASP A 747 -27.79 7.39 5.39
CA ASP A 747 -26.93 6.78 6.39
C ASP A 747 -25.46 7.12 6.18
N LEU A 748 -24.64 6.86 7.20
CA LEU A 748 -23.19 7.00 7.11
C LEU A 748 -22.63 5.90 6.21
N TYR A 749 -22.02 6.28 5.08
CA TYR A 749 -21.50 5.34 4.10
C TYR A 749 -20.51 6.03 3.13
N PRO A 750 -19.41 5.36 2.74
CA PRO A 750 -19.00 4.01 3.17
C PRO A 750 -18.38 3.99 4.57
N ASN A 751 -18.24 5.15 5.19
CA ASN A 751 -17.58 5.36 6.46
C ASN A 751 -18.25 6.50 7.24
N LYS A 752 -17.71 6.84 8.42
CA LYS A 752 -18.26 7.90 9.27
C LYS A 752 -18.03 9.33 8.76
N LYS A 753 -17.24 9.52 7.70
CA LYS A 753 -16.92 10.81 7.05
C LYS A 753 -17.89 11.17 5.92
N CYS A 754 -18.83 10.29 5.58
CA CYS A 754 -19.65 10.40 4.38
C CYS A 754 -21.12 10.07 4.64
N VAL A 755 -22.01 10.63 3.84
CA VAL A 755 -23.45 10.37 3.86
C VAL A 755 -23.90 9.85 2.51
N ARG A 756 -24.50 8.66 2.51
CA ARG A 756 -25.18 8.12 1.33
C ARG A 756 -26.57 8.72 1.20
N LEU A 757 -26.74 9.41 0.08
CA LEU A 757 -27.97 10.13 -0.29
C LEU A 757 -28.95 9.22 -1.02
N LEU A 758 -28.43 8.32 -1.86
CA LEU A 758 -29.21 7.31 -2.58
C LEU A 758 -28.41 6.01 -2.64
N LYS A 759 -29.04 4.89 -2.26
CA LYS A 759 -28.37 3.58 -2.23
C LYS A 759 -28.39 2.85 -3.57
N LYS A 760 -29.50 2.97 -4.28
CA LYS A 760 -29.74 2.40 -5.61
C LYS A 760 -30.96 3.03 -6.29
N PHE A 761 -31.10 2.81 -7.59
CA PHE A 761 -32.34 3.14 -8.31
C PHE A 761 -33.53 2.26 -7.87
N GLY A 762 -34.73 2.81 -8.02
CA GLY A 762 -36.02 2.25 -7.57
C GLY A 762 -36.32 2.50 -6.09
N GLU A 763 -35.30 2.79 -5.27
CA GLU A 763 -35.48 3.13 -3.86
C GLU A 763 -36.05 4.55 -3.70
N GLY A 764 -37.04 4.71 -2.83
CA GLY A 764 -37.72 6.01 -2.65
C GLY A 764 -38.48 6.52 -3.89
N GLY A 765 -38.64 5.69 -4.93
CA GLY A 765 -39.25 6.10 -6.20
C GLY A 765 -38.32 6.89 -7.12
N HIS A 766 -37.00 6.87 -6.87
CA HIS A 766 -36.01 7.47 -7.74
C HIS A 766 -35.56 6.48 -8.81
N GLU A 767 -35.98 6.71 -10.05
CA GLU A 767 -35.54 5.94 -11.21
C GLU A 767 -34.37 6.65 -11.89
N LYS A 768 -33.63 5.91 -12.72
CA LYS A 768 -32.63 6.49 -13.61
C LYS A 768 -33.35 7.35 -14.66
N GLU A 769 -33.00 8.63 -14.73
CA GLU A 769 -33.51 9.58 -15.72
C GLU A 769 -32.39 9.95 -16.72
N ASP A 770 -32.73 10.54 -17.86
CA ASP A 770 -31.75 10.92 -18.90
C ASP A 770 -30.73 11.96 -18.40
N THR A 771 -31.16 12.78 -17.44
CA THR A 771 -30.33 13.76 -16.74
C THR A 771 -30.44 13.54 -15.24
N MET A 772 -29.34 13.64 -14.52
CA MET A 772 -29.29 13.44 -13.08
C MET A 772 -28.62 14.66 -12.44
N LEU A 773 -29.41 15.50 -11.77
CA LEU A 773 -28.95 16.74 -11.13
C LEU A 773 -29.08 16.60 -9.61
N LEU A 774 -27.95 16.67 -8.92
CA LEU A 774 -27.91 16.73 -7.47
C LEU A 774 -27.78 18.19 -7.04
N SER A 775 -28.80 18.72 -6.36
CA SER A 775 -28.75 20.06 -5.76
C SER A 775 -28.62 19.94 -4.25
N ILE A 776 -27.73 20.74 -3.67
CA ILE A 776 -27.55 20.92 -2.23
C ILE A 776 -27.93 22.36 -1.90
N ASP A 777 -29.01 22.52 -1.14
CA ASP A 777 -29.50 23.83 -0.69
C ASP A 777 -29.14 24.03 0.78
N VAL A 778 -28.62 25.20 1.12
CA VAL A 778 -28.51 25.68 2.51
C VAL A 778 -29.57 26.77 2.70
N ALA A 779 -30.52 26.51 3.59
CA ALA A 779 -31.62 27.42 3.89
C ALA A 779 -31.19 28.55 4.85
N ASP A 780 -31.88 29.69 4.77
CA ASP A 780 -31.72 30.81 5.69
C ASP A 780 -31.90 30.35 7.14
N GLN A 781 -30.91 30.67 7.96
CA GLN A 781 -30.87 30.35 9.38
C GLN A 781 -31.35 31.57 10.17
N ASP A 782 -31.93 31.34 11.36
CA ASP A 782 -32.22 32.44 12.27
C ASP A 782 -30.88 33.14 12.63
N PRO A 783 -30.77 34.47 12.50
CA PRO A 783 -29.55 35.20 12.86
C PRO A 783 -29.09 34.99 14.32
N ASP A 784 -29.97 34.50 15.19
CA ASP A 784 -29.65 34.18 16.58
C ASP A 784 -29.00 32.79 16.77
N ASP A 785 -29.04 31.90 15.76
CA ASP A 785 -28.36 30.60 15.82
C ASP A 785 -26.88 30.69 15.39
N GLU A 786 -26.05 29.75 15.84
CA GLU A 786 -24.65 29.67 15.41
C GLU A 786 -24.53 29.42 13.90
N PRO A 787 -23.63 30.12 13.18
CA PRO A 787 -23.52 30.03 11.74
C PRO A 787 -23.19 28.60 11.32
N ILE A 788 -24.02 28.07 10.43
CA ILE A 788 -23.82 26.73 9.86
C ILE A 788 -22.67 26.76 8.87
N VAL A 789 -21.61 26.04 9.21
CA VAL A 789 -20.53 25.73 8.28
C VAL A 789 -20.76 24.32 7.73
N VAL A 790 -20.96 24.23 6.43
CA VAL A 790 -21.06 22.95 5.71
C VAL A 790 -19.93 22.92 4.70
N MET A 791 -19.15 21.83 4.72
CA MET A 791 -18.03 21.64 3.81
C MET A 791 -18.03 20.22 3.23
N PHE A 792 -18.08 20.11 1.91
CA PHE A 792 -18.02 18.83 1.21
C PHE A 792 -16.65 18.62 0.60
N SER A 793 -15.99 17.50 0.91
CA SER A 793 -14.69 17.15 0.34
C SER A 793 -14.83 16.52 -1.03
N HIS A 794 -15.78 15.59 -1.21
CA HIS A 794 -16.01 14.98 -2.50
C HIS A 794 -17.44 14.44 -2.67
N VAL A 795 -17.85 14.31 -3.92
CA VAL A 795 -19.16 13.78 -4.34
C VAL A 795 -18.92 12.58 -5.24
N VAL A 796 -19.67 11.51 -5.03
CA VAL A 796 -19.57 10.26 -5.80
C VAL A 796 -20.93 9.83 -6.35
N ALA A 797 -20.92 9.36 -7.59
CA ALA A 797 -22.06 8.77 -8.29
C ALA A 797 -21.65 7.49 -9.03
N LEU A 798 -22.47 6.44 -8.94
CA LEU A 798 -22.20 5.12 -9.50
C LEU A 798 -23.43 4.42 -10.08
#